data_AF-I1Q1N5-F1
#
_entry.id   AF-I1Q1N5-F1
#
_cell.length_a   1.000
_cell.length_b   1.000
_cell.length_c   1.000
_cell.angle_alpha   90.00
_cell.angle_beta   90.00
_cell.angle_gamma   90.00
#
_symmetry.space_group_name_H-M   'P 1'
#
loop_
_entity.id
_entity.type
_entity.pdbx_description
1 polymer ?
#
loop_
_entity_poly.entity_id
_entity_poly.type
_entity_poly.pdbx_seq_one_letter_code
_entity_poly.pdbx_strand_id
1 'polypeptide(L)'
;MHDPVQYCLHAESATNLSTHLIGLVNEKSRYFIVAHGFVDRIGILDWSVFGEGEESIQSMAETVLSMARSLVGSAISKATSAAAHEASLLLGVQKDIWYIKDELKTMQAFLRAAEVMKKKDELLKVWAEQIRDLSYDIEDCLDEFKVHIESQNLFYQMVKLRKRHLIATQIRNLKSRVEEVSSRNSRYNLVKPISSSNEDDMDCYAEDIRNQSTSNVDETELVGFSDSKIRIELLKDMIRQFLGSNSLDQVLQELQGKMVVQIPHLSDYLRKKLKEKRYFVVLDDLWSLDAWNWINDIAFPKNNNKGSRIVVTTRDVGLAEKCTTTSLVYHLEHLQMNDAITLLLRKTNRTHEDMGTNKNMQKIVEQIVNKCGRLPLAILTIGAVLATKQVLEWEKFYKQLPSELESNPSLQALRRMVTLGYNHLPSHLKSCFLYLSIFPEDFEIKRSRLVDRWIAEGFVRAKVGMTTKDVGDSYFNELINRSMIQRSRVGIEGKIKSCRVHDIMRDITVSISREENFVFLPVHDGSNLAQENTRHIALHGSMSCKTGLDWSIIRSLAIFGDRPNNLAHTICSNKFRMLRVLDLEDVKFLITQKDFNNIALLRHLKYLSFGRIFSSCIYTLPRSIGKLHGLQTLNMSSTYIATLPTEISKLQCLRTLRCTRVSNNNNFSINHPVKCLTNTMCLPNIHTFS
;
A
#
# COMPACT_ATOMS: atom_id res chain seq x y z
N MET A 1 -9.01 25.30 52.84
CA MET A 1 -10.20 26.18 52.89
C MET A 1 -9.87 27.48 52.19
N HIS A 2 -10.34 27.64 50.95
CA HIS A 2 -11.03 28.82 50.42
C HIS A 2 -11.13 28.73 48.89
N ASP A 3 -12.36 28.83 48.40
CA ASP A 3 -12.82 28.82 47.01
C ASP A 3 -12.17 29.89 46.11
N PRO A 4 -12.09 29.62 44.79
CA PRO A 4 -12.10 30.66 43.77
C PRO A 4 -13.35 30.54 42.88
N VAL A 5 -14.47 31.11 43.32
CA VAL A 5 -15.58 31.51 42.44
C VAL A 5 -15.41 33.00 42.14
N GLN A 6 -14.54 33.36 41.20
CA GLN A 6 -14.53 34.69 40.57
C GLN A 6 -13.56 34.81 39.37
N TYR A 7 -13.64 33.90 38.39
CA TYR A 7 -13.06 34.14 37.05
C TYR A 7 -13.91 33.45 35.96
N CYS A 8 -15.23 33.62 36.02
CA CYS A 8 -16.13 33.36 34.89
C CYS A 8 -16.73 34.71 34.49
N LEU A 9 -16.16 35.38 33.48
CA LEU A 9 -16.85 36.39 32.65
C LEU A 9 -16.03 36.87 31.42
N HIS A 10 -14.86 36.28 31.12
CA HIS A 10 -14.10 36.60 29.90
C HIS A 10 -13.71 35.38 29.03
N ALA A 11 -14.36 34.23 29.21
CA ALA A 11 -14.06 33.00 28.46
C ALA A 11 -15.03 32.66 27.32
N GLU A 12 -16.08 33.47 27.07
CA GLU A 12 -17.10 33.17 26.04
C GLU A 12 -16.79 33.70 24.63
N SER A 13 -15.74 34.51 24.45
CA SER A 13 -15.37 35.01 23.10
C SER A 13 -14.20 34.27 22.44
N ALA A 14 -13.51 33.37 23.17
CA ALA A 14 -12.37 32.61 22.65
C ALA A 14 -12.74 31.28 21.98
N THR A 15 -13.92 30.72 22.30
CA THR A 15 -14.43 29.46 21.73
C THR A 15 -15.04 29.61 20.33
N ASN A 16 -15.46 30.81 19.95
CA ASN A 16 -16.03 31.09 18.61
C ASN A 16 -14.97 31.26 17.51
N LEU A 17 -13.73 31.64 17.86
CA LEU A 17 -12.62 31.76 16.89
C LEU A 17 -11.90 30.44 16.62
N SER A 18 -11.83 29.52 17.59
CA SER A 18 -11.30 28.18 17.37
C SER A 18 -12.24 27.34 16.48
N THR A 19 -13.55 27.47 16.66
CA THR A 19 -14.54 26.80 15.81
C THR A 19 -14.61 27.35 14.39
N HIS A 20 -14.35 28.65 14.18
CA HIS A 20 -14.30 29.23 12.82
C HIS A 20 -13.00 28.90 12.06
N LEU A 21 -11.85 28.80 12.73
CA LEU A 21 -10.59 28.37 12.08
C LEU A 21 -10.54 26.87 11.82
N ILE A 22 -11.18 26.05 12.66
CA ILE A 22 -11.35 24.60 12.40
C ILE A 22 -12.31 24.36 11.22
N GLY A 23 -13.25 25.28 10.94
CA GLY A 23 -14.15 25.18 9.80
C GLY A 23 -13.56 25.58 8.44
N LEU A 24 -12.38 26.21 8.40
CA LEU A 24 -11.74 26.74 7.19
C LEU A 24 -10.55 25.90 6.69
N VAL A 25 -10.09 24.93 7.48
CA VAL A 25 -9.02 24.01 7.10
C VAL A 25 -9.64 22.66 6.81
N ASN A 26 -9.38 22.11 5.63
CA ASN A 26 -9.98 20.87 5.17
C ASN A 26 -9.71 19.76 6.20
N GLU A 27 -10.73 19.02 6.65
CA GLU A 27 -10.62 17.85 7.57
C GLU A 27 -9.76 16.68 7.00
N LYS A 28 -9.09 16.90 5.86
CA LYS A 28 -8.29 15.94 5.11
C LYS A 28 -6.83 15.85 5.60
N SER A 29 -6.35 16.80 6.41
CA SER A 29 -4.95 16.90 6.86
C SER A 29 -4.76 16.44 8.31
N ARG A 30 -3.68 15.71 8.62
CA ARG A 30 -3.42 15.13 9.97
C ARG A 30 -2.54 15.97 10.88
N TYR A 31 -1.89 17.00 10.35
CA TYR A 31 -0.94 17.84 11.08
C TYR A 31 -1.27 19.32 10.92
N PHE A 32 -1.11 20.09 12.00
CA PHE A 32 -1.21 21.55 12.00
C PHE A 32 0.09 22.15 12.56
N ILE A 33 0.30 23.43 12.34
CA ILE A 33 1.27 24.24 13.07
C ILE A 33 0.49 25.48 13.52
N VAL A 34 0.12 25.60 14.79
CA VAL A 34 -0.65 26.76 15.26
C VAL A 34 0.20 27.59 16.22
N ALA A 35 0.25 28.89 15.96
CA ALA A 35 0.65 29.86 16.98
C ALA A 35 -0.38 31.00 17.02
N HIS A 36 -0.75 31.44 18.24
CA HIS A 36 -1.73 32.47 18.61
C HIS A 36 -1.37 33.94 18.32
N GLY A 37 -2.26 34.71 17.67
CA GLY A 37 -2.25 36.19 17.72
C GLY A 37 -2.99 36.89 16.57
N PHE A 38 -3.77 37.94 16.89
CA PHE A 38 -4.56 38.80 15.98
C PHE A 38 -3.77 39.33 14.77
N VAL A 39 -4.35 39.34 13.56
CA VAL A 39 -3.67 39.66 12.27
C VAL A 39 -4.51 40.64 11.44
N ASP A 40 -3.87 41.53 10.67
CA ASP A 40 -4.53 42.55 9.83
C ASP A 40 -5.15 42.01 8.51
N ARG A 41 -4.65 40.91 7.92
CA ARG A 41 -5.24 40.20 6.77
C ARG A 41 -4.84 38.71 6.77
N ILE A 42 -5.76 37.83 6.38
CA ILE A 42 -5.58 36.37 6.28
C ILE A 42 -5.64 35.97 4.80
N GLY A 43 -4.68 35.14 4.35
CA GLY A 43 -4.76 34.44 3.06
C GLY A 43 -4.80 32.94 3.29
N ILE A 44 -5.75 32.24 2.65
CA ILE A 44 -5.90 30.78 2.67
C ILE A 44 -5.62 30.29 1.26
N LEU A 45 -4.62 29.42 1.12
CA LEU A 45 -4.26 28.80 -0.14
C LEU A 45 -4.66 27.33 -0.06
N ASP A 46 -5.75 26.98 -0.74
CA ASP A 46 -6.16 25.59 -0.92
C ASP A 46 -5.35 24.97 -2.07
N TRP A 47 -4.45 24.05 -1.71
CA TRP A 47 -3.58 23.36 -2.66
C TRP A 47 -4.29 22.25 -3.42
N SER A 48 -5.50 21.86 -2.99
CA SER A 48 -6.28 20.76 -3.59
C SER A 48 -7.11 21.19 -4.81
N VAL A 49 -7.44 22.48 -4.94
CA VAL A 49 -8.32 23.02 -5.99
C VAL A 49 -7.67 23.02 -7.39
N PHE A 50 -6.34 22.91 -7.49
CA PHE A 50 -5.63 22.99 -8.77
C PHE A 50 -5.54 21.66 -9.55
N GLY A 51 -6.35 20.64 -9.18
CA GLY A 51 -6.36 19.33 -9.85
C GLY A 51 -7.72 18.65 -10.03
N GLU A 52 -8.84 19.27 -9.66
CA GLU A 52 -10.13 18.56 -9.57
C GLU A 52 -10.90 18.49 -10.91
N GLY A 53 -10.84 17.33 -11.57
CA GLY A 53 -11.71 16.96 -12.68
C GLY A 53 -11.79 15.43 -12.90
N GLU A 54 -12.95 14.84 -12.60
CA GLU A 54 -13.35 13.44 -12.89
C GLU A 54 -12.47 12.29 -12.34
N GLU A 55 -12.19 12.26 -11.04
CA GLU A 55 -11.13 11.39 -10.48
C GLU A 55 -11.48 9.93 -10.16
N SER A 56 -12.76 9.51 -10.07
CA SER A 56 -13.07 8.16 -9.54
C SER A 56 -12.78 7.01 -10.50
N ILE A 57 -13.01 7.18 -11.80
CA ILE A 57 -12.59 6.21 -12.83
C ILE A 57 -11.09 6.34 -13.11
N GLN A 58 -10.59 7.59 -13.04
CA GLN A 58 -9.20 7.96 -13.27
C GLN A 58 -8.19 7.35 -12.28
N SER A 59 -8.58 7.10 -11.03
CA SER A 59 -7.65 6.58 -10.02
C SER A 59 -7.29 5.10 -10.18
N MET A 60 -8.19 4.30 -10.77
CA MET A 60 -7.94 2.86 -10.97
C MET A 60 -6.90 2.64 -12.07
N ALA A 61 -6.97 3.40 -13.17
CA ALA A 61 -6.01 3.30 -14.26
C ALA A 61 -4.55 3.55 -13.78
N GLU A 62 -4.33 4.56 -12.93
CA GLU A 62 -3.01 4.85 -12.34
C GLU A 62 -2.50 3.69 -11.47
N THR A 63 -3.40 3.00 -10.78
CA THR A 63 -3.09 1.85 -9.94
C THR A 63 -2.61 0.68 -10.80
N VAL A 64 -3.41 0.27 -11.79
CA VAL A 64 -3.05 -0.77 -12.75
C VAL A 64 -1.71 -0.46 -13.43
N LEU A 65 -1.54 0.76 -13.95
CA LEU A 65 -0.32 1.19 -14.65
C LEU A 65 0.93 1.02 -13.78
N SER A 66 0.88 1.54 -12.56
CA SER A 66 2.01 1.48 -11.64
C SER A 66 2.38 0.05 -11.22
N MET A 67 1.37 -0.81 -11.02
CA MET A 67 1.60 -2.23 -10.75
C MET A 67 2.20 -2.94 -11.95
N ALA A 68 1.64 -2.71 -13.14
CA ALA A 68 2.17 -3.27 -14.39
C ALA A 68 3.64 -2.85 -14.57
N ARG A 69 3.98 -1.57 -14.39
CA ARG A 69 5.36 -1.06 -14.49
C ARG A 69 6.32 -1.75 -13.53
N SER A 70 5.91 -1.92 -12.27
CA SER A 70 6.71 -2.59 -11.24
C SER A 70 6.98 -4.07 -11.59
N LEU A 71 5.92 -4.78 -12.01
CA LEU A 71 5.97 -6.20 -12.40
C LEU A 71 6.78 -6.43 -13.67
N VAL A 72 6.60 -5.60 -14.69
CA VAL A 72 7.41 -5.60 -15.92
C VAL A 72 8.88 -5.43 -15.58
N GLY A 73 9.21 -4.48 -14.70
CA GLY A 73 10.58 -4.30 -14.23
C GLY A 73 11.16 -5.56 -13.56
N SER A 74 10.32 -6.39 -12.95
CA SER A 74 10.74 -7.64 -12.31
C SER A 74 10.98 -8.72 -13.37
N ALA A 75 10.03 -8.87 -14.29
CA ALA A 75 10.13 -9.78 -15.43
C ALA A 75 11.37 -9.48 -16.29
N ILE A 76 11.69 -8.21 -16.57
CA ILE A 76 12.93 -7.80 -17.28
C ILE A 76 14.18 -8.30 -16.54
N SER A 77 14.23 -8.13 -15.21
CA SER A 77 15.37 -8.56 -14.41
C SER A 77 15.55 -10.07 -14.46
N LYS A 78 14.45 -10.83 -14.36
CA LYS A 78 14.49 -12.30 -14.45
C LYS A 78 14.85 -12.79 -15.85
N ALA A 79 14.28 -12.17 -16.89
CA ALA A 79 14.59 -12.49 -18.29
C ALA A 79 16.07 -12.22 -18.59
N THR A 80 16.63 -11.12 -18.07
CA THR A 80 18.06 -10.83 -18.18
C THR A 80 18.91 -11.92 -17.53
N SER A 81 18.58 -12.32 -16.30
CA SER A 81 19.29 -13.40 -15.61
C SER A 81 19.17 -14.74 -16.33
N ALA A 82 18.00 -15.06 -16.88
CA ALA A 82 17.75 -16.30 -17.60
C ALA A 82 18.48 -16.33 -18.96
N ALA A 83 18.45 -15.23 -19.72
CA ALA A 83 19.15 -15.12 -21.01
C ALA A 83 20.67 -15.23 -20.88
N ALA A 84 21.23 -14.72 -19.77
CA ALA A 84 22.66 -14.83 -19.46
C ALA A 84 23.09 -16.25 -19.04
N HIS A 85 22.15 -17.12 -18.68
CA HIS A 85 22.46 -18.47 -18.23
C HIS A 85 22.77 -19.40 -19.40
N GLU A 86 23.86 -20.18 -19.31
CA GLU A 86 24.32 -21.08 -20.38
C GLU A 86 23.25 -22.12 -20.80
N ALA A 87 22.45 -22.61 -19.86
CA ALA A 87 21.32 -23.50 -20.17
C ALA A 87 20.33 -22.94 -21.20
N SER A 88 20.17 -21.61 -21.31
CA SER A 88 19.30 -20.98 -22.31
C SER A 88 19.82 -21.15 -23.74
N LEU A 89 21.14 -21.16 -23.91
CA LEU A 89 21.80 -21.49 -25.18
C LEU A 89 21.56 -22.97 -25.52
N LEU A 90 21.76 -23.86 -24.55
CA LEU A 90 21.59 -25.31 -24.73
C LEU A 90 20.15 -25.71 -25.06
N LEU A 91 19.15 -24.95 -24.60
CA LEU A 91 17.74 -25.15 -24.95
C LEU A 91 17.31 -24.48 -26.26
N GLY A 92 18.18 -23.66 -26.87
CA GLY A 92 17.87 -22.91 -28.09
C GLY A 92 16.77 -21.86 -27.90
N VAL A 93 16.63 -21.31 -26.69
CA VAL A 93 15.60 -20.30 -26.33
C VAL A 93 16.19 -18.94 -26.00
N GLN A 94 17.52 -18.81 -25.96
CA GLN A 94 18.18 -17.57 -25.55
C GLN A 94 17.71 -16.35 -26.37
N LYS A 95 17.60 -16.50 -27.70
CA LYS A 95 17.10 -15.44 -28.58
C LYS A 95 15.67 -15.04 -28.26
N ASP A 96 14.81 -16.01 -27.93
CA ASP A 96 13.42 -15.75 -27.55
C ASP A 96 13.34 -15.02 -26.21
N ILE A 97 14.17 -15.37 -25.23
CA ILE A 97 14.24 -14.67 -23.93
C ILE A 97 14.74 -13.23 -24.11
N TRP A 98 15.75 -13.01 -24.97
CA TRP A 98 16.23 -11.66 -25.31
C TRP A 98 15.14 -10.81 -25.94
N TYR A 99 14.41 -11.37 -26.91
CA TYR A 99 13.27 -10.69 -27.52
C TYR A 99 12.21 -10.29 -26.48
N ILE A 100 11.79 -11.24 -25.62
CA ILE A 100 10.84 -10.96 -24.54
C ILE A 100 11.34 -9.83 -23.64
N LYS A 101 12.61 -9.86 -23.24
CA LYS A 101 13.22 -8.84 -22.40
C LYS A 101 13.16 -7.45 -23.05
N ASP A 102 13.54 -7.35 -24.31
CA ASP A 102 13.62 -6.05 -24.98
C ASP A 102 12.22 -5.50 -25.28
N GLU A 103 11.24 -6.35 -25.59
CA GLU A 103 9.84 -5.89 -25.68
C GLU A 103 9.27 -5.42 -24.35
N LEU A 104 9.54 -6.14 -23.26
CA LEU A 104 9.12 -5.70 -21.93
C LEU A 104 9.71 -4.34 -21.57
N LYS A 105 10.95 -4.02 -22.00
CA LYS A 105 11.52 -2.68 -21.80
C LYS A 105 10.75 -1.62 -22.58
N THR A 106 10.38 -1.90 -23.83
CA THR A 106 9.56 -0.99 -24.65
C THR A 106 8.20 -0.75 -24.00
N MET A 107 7.52 -1.82 -23.55
CA MET A 107 6.27 -1.74 -22.79
C MET A 107 6.45 -0.92 -21.51
N GLN A 108 7.55 -1.12 -20.76
CA GLN A 108 7.83 -0.34 -19.56
C GLN A 108 8.00 1.14 -19.83
N ALA A 109 8.73 1.50 -20.90
CA ALA A 109 8.92 2.89 -21.30
C ALA A 109 7.59 3.55 -21.69
N PHE A 110 6.73 2.84 -22.41
CA PHE A 110 5.39 3.32 -22.73
C PHE A 110 4.54 3.55 -21.47
N LEU A 111 4.52 2.58 -20.54
CA LEU A 111 3.76 2.73 -19.28
C LEU A 111 4.23 3.95 -18.47
N ARG A 112 5.54 4.21 -18.44
CA ARG A 112 6.10 5.43 -17.82
C ARG A 112 5.60 6.70 -18.51
N ALA A 113 5.65 6.73 -19.84
CA ALA A 113 5.18 7.89 -20.59
C ALA A 113 3.67 8.13 -20.37
N ALA A 114 2.88 7.06 -20.29
CA ALA A 114 1.44 7.15 -20.06
C ALA A 114 1.09 7.64 -18.63
N GLU A 115 1.84 7.18 -17.61
CA GLU A 115 1.76 7.70 -16.24
C GLU A 115 2.05 9.21 -16.20
N VAL A 116 3.12 9.66 -16.87
CA VAL A 116 3.53 11.09 -16.89
C VAL A 116 2.51 11.96 -17.63
N MET A 117 2.02 11.50 -18.78
CA MET A 117 1.03 12.25 -19.57
C MET A 117 -0.35 12.29 -18.91
N LYS A 118 -0.56 11.62 -17.77
CA LYS A 118 -1.87 11.41 -17.13
C LYS A 118 -2.95 10.99 -18.14
N LYS A 119 -2.56 10.25 -19.20
CA LYS A 119 -3.51 9.71 -20.17
C LYS A 119 -4.24 8.57 -19.49
N LYS A 120 -5.55 8.72 -19.33
CA LYS A 120 -6.39 7.80 -18.54
C LYS A 120 -7.47 7.18 -19.41
N ASP A 121 -7.03 6.60 -20.52
CA ASP A 121 -7.90 5.89 -21.46
C ASP A 121 -8.28 4.51 -20.89
N GLU A 122 -9.53 4.10 -21.08
CA GLU A 122 -10.01 2.76 -20.76
C GLU A 122 -9.19 1.70 -21.54
N LEU A 123 -8.80 2.00 -22.78
CA LEU A 123 -7.91 1.13 -23.57
C LEU A 123 -6.54 0.96 -22.92
N LEU A 124 -5.99 2.04 -22.36
CA LEU A 124 -4.70 2.00 -21.67
C LEU A 124 -4.79 1.14 -20.41
N LYS A 125 -5.89 1.25 -19.65
CA LYS A 125 -6.14 0.41 -18.47
C LYS A 125 -6.15 -1.08 -18.86
N VAL A 126 -6.94 -1.44 -19.86
CA VAL A 126 -7.05 -2.83 -20.35
C VAL A 126 -5.69 -3.35 -20.84
N TRP A 127 -4.92 -2.52 -21.54
CA TRP A 127 -3.58 -2.92 -21.98
C TRP A 127 -2.59 -3.10 -20.82
N ALA A 128 -2.66 -2.24 -19.81
CA ALA A 128 -1.84 -2.37 -18.60
C ALA A 128 -2.18 -3.64 -17.80
N GLU A 129 -3.46 -4.03 -17.74
CA GLU A 129 -3.89 -5.32 -17.16
C GLU A 129 -3.27 -6.51 -17.92
N GLN A 130 -3.29 -6.48 -19.25
CA GLN A 130 -2.66 -7.53 -20.07
C GLN A 130 -1.15 -7.61 -19.86
N ILE A 131 -0.47 -6.47 -19.74
CA ILE A 131 0.97 -6.41 -19.47
C ILE A 131 1.28 -6.96 -18.07
N ARG A 132 0.45 -6.64 -17.07
CA ARG A 132 0.57 -7.18 -15.71
C ARG A 132 0.49 -8.71 -15.73
N ASP A 133 -0.52 -9.26 -16.39
CA ASP A 133 -0.76 -10.71 -16.44
C ASP A 133 0.34 -11.42 -17.24
N LEU A 134 0.77 -10.84 -18.37
CA LEU A 134 1.90 -11.32 -19.15
C LEU A 134 3.20 -11.33 -18.34
N SER A 135 3.44 -10.29 -17.53
CA SER A 135 4.60 -10.22 -16.65
C SER A 135 4.57 -11.34 -15.61
N TYR A 136 3.40 -11.66 -15.05
CA TYR A 136 3.26 -12.79 -14.14
C TYR A 136 3.60 -14.12 -14.81
N ASP A 137 3.09 -14.38 -15.99
CA ASP A 137 3.31 -15.64 -16.70
C ASP A 137 4.77 -15.82 -17.12
N ILE A 138 5.42 -14.73 -17.54
CA ILE A 138 6.87 -14.71 -17.83
C ILE A 138 7.66 -15.02 -16.55
N GLU A 139 7.33 -14.38 -15.44
CA GLU A 139 8.01 -14.66 -14.17
C GLU A 139 7.84 -16.12 -13.71
N ASP A 140 6.63 -16.67 -13.80
CA ASP A 140 6.34 -18.04 -13.36
C ASP A 140 7.08 -19.06 -14.24
N CYS A 141 7.10 -18.84 -15.56
CA CYS A 141 7.85 -19.68 -16.50
C CYS A 141 9.36 -19.61 -16.25
N LEU A 142 9.91 -18.41 -16.04
CA LEU A 142 11.35 -18.23 -15.79
C LEU A 142 11.77 -18.75 -14.41
N ASP A 143 10.94 -18.58 -13.38
CA ASP A 143 11.18 -19.18 -12.07
C ASP A 143 11.18 -20.70 -12.18
N GLU A 144 10.25 -21.28 -12.94
CA GLU A 144 10.20 -22.71 -13.17
C GLU A 144 11.44 -23.21 -13.92
N PHE A 145 11.85 -22.50 -14.97
CA PHE A 145 13.10 -22.78 -15.68
C PHE A 145 14.29 -22.79 -14.71
N LYS A 146 14.39 -21.81 -13.82
CA LYS A 146 15.45 -21.72 -12.81
C LYS A 146 15.47 -22.92 -11.87
N VAL A 147 14.32 -23.30 -11.30
CA VAL A 147 14.21 -24.48 -10.41
C VAL A 147 14.62 -25.77 -11.12
N HIS A 148 14.33 -25.91 -12.41
CA HIS A 148 14.72 -27.08 -13.20
C HIS A 148 16.24 -27.16 -13.42
N ILE A 149 16.95 -26.03 -13.42
CA ILE A 149 18.40 -25.97 -13.57
C ILE A 149 19.11 -26.18 -12.23
N GLU A 150 18.66 -25.51 -11.16
CA GLU A 150 19.33 -25.52 -9.85
C GLU A 150 19.19 -26.85 -9.10
N SER A 151 18.15 -27.63 -9.38
CA SER A 151 17.88 -28.90 -8.69
C SER A 151 18.83 -30.05 -9.05
N GLN A 152 19.93 -29.82 -9.76
CA GLN A 152 20.78 -30.88 -10.32
C GLN A 152 22.25 -30.72 -9.97
N ASN A 153 22.76 -31.68 -9.20
CA ASN A 153 24.19 -31.94 -9.08
C ASN A 153 24.76 -32.23 -10.48
N LEU A 154 25.89 -31.59 -10.77
CA LEU A 154 26.71 -31.69 -11.97
C LEU A 154 26.59 -33.03 -12.71
N PHE A 155 26.26 -32.97 -14.00
CA PHE A 155 26.64 -33.96 -15.00
C PHE A 155 26.04 -35.39 -14.97
N TYR A 156 24.95 -35.67 -14.25
CA TYR A 156 24.17 -36.89 -14.55
C TYR A 156 23.02 -36.65 -15.52
N GLN A 157 23.39 -36.73 -16.80
CA GLN A 157 22.60 -37.24 -17.94
C GLN A 157 21.18 -36.70 -18.11
N MET A 158 21.03 -35.82 -19.10
CA MET A 158 19.80 -35.58 -19.84
C MET A 158 18.53 -35.49 -18.98
N VAL A 159 18.14 -34.26 -18.64
CA VAL A 159 16.72 -33.95 -18.47
C VAL A 159 15.95 -34.70 -19.56
N LYS A 160 14.99 -35.56 -19.19
CA LYS A 160 14.07 -36.23 -20.15
C LYS A 160 13.76 -35.21 -21.23
N LEU A 161 14.13 -35.47 -22.49
CA LEU A 161 14.00 -34.55 -23.63
C LEU A 161 12.66 -33.79 -23.61
N ARG A 162 11.61 -34.49 -23.18
CA ARG A 162 10.26 -33.98 -22.91
C ARG A 162 10.19 -32.72 -22.02
N LYS A 163 10.90 -32.65 -20.89
CA LYS A 163 10.86 -31.48 -19.99
C LYS A 163 11.62 -30.28 -20.56
N ARG A 164 12.75 -30.51 -21.25
CA ARG A 164 13.47 -29.46 -21.99
C ARG A 164 12.58 -28.87 -23.09
N HIS A 165 11.95 -29.76 -23.85
CA HIS A 165 11.02 -29.39 -24.90
C HIS A 165 9.81 -28.64 -24.31
N LEU A 166 9.26 -29.09 -23.19
CA LEU A 166 8.15 -28.41 -22.52
C LEU A 166 8.49 -26.97 -22.15
N ILE A 167 9.61 -26.73 -21.46
CA ILE A 167 10.03 -25.38 -21.07
C ILE A 167 10.32 -24.53 -22.31
N ALA A 168 10.98 -25.09 -23.32
CA ALA A 168 11.27 -24.37 -24.55
C ALA A 168 9.99 -23.98 -25.31
N THR A 169 9.00 -24.86 -25.36
CA THR A 169 7.69 -24.58 -25.94
C THR A 169 6.94 -23.52 -25.12
N GLN A 170 7.01 -23.56 -23.78
CA GLN A 170 6.42 -22.51 -22.94
C GLN A 170 7.03 -21.13 -23.22
N ILE A 171 8.36 -21.04 -23.34
CA ILE A 171 9.05 -19.78 -23.66
C ILE A 171 8.66 -19.26 -25.05
N ARG A 172 8.57 -20.13 -26.06
CA ARG A 172 8.12 -19.74 -27.41
C ARG A 172 6.67 -19.29 -27.43
N ASN A 173 5.79 -19.96 -26.70
CA ASN A 173 4.39 -19.55 -26.56
C ASN A 173 4.29 -18.19 -25.85
N LEU A 174 5.12 -17.92 -24.84
CA LEU A 174 5.18 -16.62 -24.18
C LEU A 174 5.67 -15.52 -25.14
N LYS A 175 6.69 -15.80 -25.96
CA LYS A 175 7.12 -14.86 -27.00
C LYS A 175 5.97 -14.50 -27.95
N SER A 176 5.23 -15.50 -28.45
CA SER A 176 4.08 -15.25 -29.33
C SER A 176 2.99 -14.41 -28.63
N ARG A 177 2.75 -14.64 -27.33
CA ARG A 177 1.82 -13.82 -26.54
C ARG A 177 2.31 -12.37 -26.36
N VAL A 178 3.61 -12.14 -26.18
CA VAL A 178 4.21 -10.79 -26.14
C VAL A 178 3.96 -10.06 -27.46
N GLU A 179 4.25 -10.73 -28.59
CA GLU A 179 4.01 -10.19 -29.94
C GLU A 179 2.53 -9.84 -30.15
N GLU A 180 1.61 -10.69 -29.71
CA GLU A 180 0.17 -10.47 -29.82
C GLU A 180 -0.31 -9.27 -28.98
N VAL A 181 0.16 -9.14 -27.74
CA VAL A 181 -0.16 -7.98 -26.88
C VAL A 181 0.36 -6.68 -27.49
N SER A 182 1.57 -6.70 -28.06
CA SER A 182 2.15 -5.54 -28.75
C SER A 182 1.38 -5.17 -30.03
N SER A 183 1.01 -6.17 -30.83
CA SER A 183 0.23 -6.00 -32.07
C SER A 183 -1.17 -5.44 -31.79
N ARG A 184 -1.84 -5.94 -30.75
CA ARG A 184 -3.16 -5.40 -30.33
C ARG A 184 -3.08 -3.94 -29.94
N ASN A 185 -2.10 -3.55 -29.14
CA ASN A 185 -1.89 -2.14 -28.78
C ASN A 185 -1.72 -1.27 -30.03
N SER A 186 -0.88 -1.71 -30.97
CA SER A 186 -0.64 -0.99 -32.23
C SER A 186 -1.92 -0.82 -33.06
N ARG A 187 -2.81 -1.81 -33.03
CA ARG A 187 -4.09 -1.79 -33.76
C ARG A 187 -5.09 -0.80 -33.16
N TYR A 188 -5.20 -0.73 -31.84
CA TYR A 188 -6.21 0.08 -31.16
C TYR A 188 -5.74 1.48 -30.77
N ASN A 189 -4.43 1.73 -30.61
CA ASN A 189 -3.88 3.10 -30.45
C ASN A 189 -4.08 3.99 -31.69
N LEU A 190 -4.50 3.43 -32.83
CA LEU A 190 -4.87 4.17 -34.03
C LEU A 190 -6.29 4.76 -33.95
N VAL A 191 -7.10 4.33 -32.99
CA VAL A 191 -8.43 4.88 -32.72
C VAL A 191 -8.25 6.06 -31.75
N LYS A 192 -7.84 7.23 -32.27
CA LYS A 192 -7.92 8.47 -31.48
C LYS A 192 -9.38 8.73 -31.10
N PRO A 193 -9.68 9.20 -29.87
CA PRO A 193 -10.96 9.82 -29.61
C PRO A 193 -11.11 11.00 -30.57
N ILE A 194 -12.23 11.09 -31.26
CA ILE A 194 -12.62 12.30 -32.00
C ILE A 194 -12.94 13.35 -30.93
N SER A 195 -11.93 14.00 -30.36
CA SER A 195 -12.12 15.27 -29.67
C SER A 195 -12.05 16.36 -30.73
N SER A 196 -13.22 16.93 -30.99
CA SER A 196 -13.47 18.16 -31.74
C SER A 196 -12.26 19.08 -31.83
N SER A 197 -11.92 19.43 -33.06
CA SER A 197 -11.17 20.63 -33.43
C SER A 197 -11.54 21.82 -32.54
N ASN A 198 -10.59 22.29 -31.75
CA ASN A 198 -10.32 23.71 -31.64
C ASN A 198 -8.80 23.85 -31.79
N GLU A 199 -8.42 24.51 -32.87
CA GLU A 199 -7.06 24.93 -33.19
C GLU A 199 -6.58 25.87 -32.07
N ASP A 200 -5.49 25.50 -31.39
CA ASP A 200 -4.49 26.37 -30.77
C ASP A 200 -3.54 25.50 -29.93
N ASP A 201 -2.70 24.69 -30.60
CA ASP A 201 -1.55 24.02 -29.97
C ASP A 201 -0.45 23.82 -31.03
N MET A 202 0.06 24.94 -31.54
CA MET A 202 1.35 25.02 -32.20
C MET A 202 2.28 25.81 -31.29
N ASP A 203 3.03 25.09 -30.45
CA ASP A 203 4.43 25.38 -30.09
C ASP A 203 4.89 24.49 -28.91
N CYS A 204 5.38 23.29 -29.21
CA CYS A 204 6.15 22.48 -28.24
C CYS A 204 7.28 21.63 -28.87
N TYR A 205 7.61 21.81 -30.15
CA TYR A 205 8.71 21.08 -30.79
C TYR A 205 9.94 21.97 -30.99
N ALA A 206 10.69 22.22 -29.91
CA ALA A 206 12.13 22.51 -29.98
C ALA A 206 12.71 22.73 -28.58
N GLU A 207 13.06 21.65 -27.87
CA GLU A 207 14.22 21.65 -26.95
C GLU A 207 14.47 20.22 -26.45
N ASP A 208 14.96 19.36 -27.36
CA ASP A 208 15.38 18.00 -26.98
C ASP A 208 16.55 17.52 -27.85
N ILE A 209 17.63 18.30 -27.91
CA ILE A 209 18.96 17.81 -28.33
C ILE A 209 20.03 18.48 -27.46
N ARG A 210 20.27 17.90 -26.27
CA ARG A 210 21.57 17.70 -25.62
C ARG A 210 21.32 17.28 -24.17
N ASN A 211 21.41 15.98 -23.91
CA ASN A 211 21.97 15.41 -22.68
C ASN A 211 22.07 13.89 -22.84
N GLN A 212 22.89 13.46 -23.80
CA GLN A 212 23.55 12.15 -23.69
C GLN A 212 24.81 12.36 -22.85
N SER A 213 24.75 11.97 -21.58
CA SER A 213 25.85 11.45 -20.75
C SER A 213 25.55 11.69 -19.28
N THR A 214 24.99 10.71 -18.57
CA THR A 214 25.50 10.23 -17.27
C THR A 214 24.69 9.04 -16.79
N SER A 215 25.42 7.99 -16.43
CA SER A 215 24.98 6.79 -15.74
C SER A 215 24.58 7.05 -14.28
N ASN A 216 23.61 6.27 -13.80
CA ASN A 216 23.34 5.91 -12.40
C ASN A 216 23.03 7.05 -11.42
N VAL A 217 21.74 7.23 -11.14
CA VAL A 217 21.05 7.30 -9.82
C VAL A 217 19.64 7.84 -10.09
N ASP A 218 18.63 7.31 -9.39
CA ASP A 218 17.22 7.74 -9.43
C ASP A 218 17.12 9.28 -9.31
N GLU A 219 16.96 9.97 -10.43
CA GLU A 219 16.42 11.32 -10.45
C GLU A 219 14.94 11.23 -10.10
N THR A 220 14.63 11.67 -8.88
CA THR A 220 13.39 12.33 -8.48
C THR A 220 12.16 12.02 -9.34
N GLU A 221 11.36 11.05 -8.88
CA GLU A 221 9.94 10.88 -9.25
C GLU A 221 9.19 12.14 -8.74
N LEU A 222 9.35 13.26 -9.45
CA LEU A 222 8.86 14.60 -9.11
C LEU A 222 7.57 14.82 -9.90
N VAL A 223 6.46 14.34 -9.35
CA VAL A 223 5.14 14.48 -9.97
C VAL A 223 4.37 15.58 -9.24
N GLY A 224 4.12 16.70 -9.92
CA GLY A 224 3.10 17.68 -9.51
C GLY A 224 3.34 19.14 -9.92
N PHE A 225 4.59 19.60 -10.03
CA PHE A 225 4.85 21.06 -10.11
C PHE A 225 5.90 21.48 -11.13
N SER A 226 6.20 20.67 -12.15
CA SER A 226 7.04 21.10 -13.27
C SER A 226 6.35 22.11 -14.19
N ASP A 227 5.03 22.29 -14.08
CA ASP A 227 4.30 23.24 -14.90
C ASP A 227 4.42 24.67 -14.36
N SER A 228 5.16 25.51 -15.10
CA SER A 228 5.34 26.93 -14.80
C SER A 228 4.02 27.70 -14.68
N LYS A 229 2.96 27.25 -15.35
CA LYS A 229 1.66 27.92 -15.40
C LYS A 229 0.96 27.90 -14.04
N ILE A 230 0.96 26.76 -13.36
CA ILE A 230 0.36 26.59 -12.02
C ILE A 230 1.05 27.51 -11.01
N ARG A 231 2.39 27.56 -11.06
CA ARG A 231 3.20 28.41 -10.19
C ARG A 231 2.91 29.90 -10.38
N ILE A 232 2.70 30.33 -11.62
CA ILE A 232 2.35 31.71 -11.96
C ILE A 232 0.97 32.06 -11.40
N GLU A 233 -0.04 31.22 -11.62
CA GLU A 233 -1.40 31.47 -11.12
C GLU A 233 -1.45 31.51 -9.59
N LEU A 234 -0.72 30.63 -8.90
CA LEU A 234 -0.61 30.67 -7.45
C LEU A 234 -0.04 32.00 -6.95
N LEU A 235 1.03 32.51 -7.57
CA LEU A 235 1.63 33.80 -7.19
C LEU A 235 0.68 34.97 -7.47
N LYS A 236 -0.07 34.93 -8.58
CA LYS A 236 -1.10 35.94 -8.86
C LYS A 236 -2.18 35.93 -7.78
N ASP A 237 -2.64 34.76 -7.36
CA ASP A 237 -3.64 34.61 -6.31
C ASP A 237 -3.12 35.12 -4.97
N MET A 238 -1.88 34.80 -4.59
CA MET A 238 -1.23 35.38 -3.41
C MET A 238 -1.20 36.91 -3.45
N ILE A 239 -0.85 37.52 -4.59
CA ILE A 239 -0.86 38.97 -4.75
C ILE A 239 -2.28 39.53 -4.54
N ARG A 240 -3.31 38.88 -5.12
CA ARG A 240 -4.72 39.27 -4.91
C ARG A 240 -5.13 39.21 -3.45
N GLN A 241 -4.84 38.11 -2.76
CA GLN A 241 -5.23 37.91 -1.37
C GLN A 241 -4.48 38.86 -0.41
N PHE A 242 -3.16 38.97 -0.52
CA PHE A 242 -2.35 39.78 0.41
C PHE A 242 -2.38 41.28 0.12
N LEU A 243 -2.43 41.67 -1.15
CA LEU A 243 -2.24 43.06 -1.58
C LEU A 243 -3.51 43.68 -2.19
N GLY A 244 -4.55 42.90 -2.44
CA GLY A 244 -5.81 43.32 -3.06
C GLY A 244 -5.83 43.20 -4.58
N SER A 245 -7.02 43.12 -5.18
CA SER A 245 -7.23 42.96 -6.63
C SER A 245 -6.48 44.01 -7.46
N ASN A 246 -6.58 45.28 -7.06
CA ASN A 246 -5.98 46.41 -7.77
C ASN A 246 -4.44 46.35 -7.81
N SER A 247 -3.83 45.64 -6.85
CA SER A 247 -2.37 45.46 -6.79
C SER A 247 -1.88 44.44 -7.82
N LEU A 248 -2.70 43.47 -8.21
CA LEU A 248 -2.35 42.56 -9.30
C LEU A 248 -2.40 43.30 -10.64
N ASP A 249 -3.44 44.12 -10.84
CA ASP A 249 -3.59 44.89 -12.08
C ASP A 249 -2.44 45.89 -12.27
N GLN A 250 -1.96 46.52 -11.18
CA GLN A 250 -0.74 47.34 -11.21
C GLN A 250 0.49 46.55 -11.65
N VAL A 251 0.71 45.36 -11.09
CA VAL A 251 1.85 44.51 -11.48
C VAL A 251 1.74 44.06 -12.93
N LEU A 252 0.54 43.68 -13.38
CA LEU A 252 0.32 43.26 -14.75
C LEU A 252 0.51 44.44 -15.72
N GLN A 253 0.08 45.65 -15.36
CA GLN A 253 0.31 46.88 -16.14
C GLN A 253 1.81 47.26 -16.18
N GLU A 254 2.53 47.17 -15.06
CA GLU A 254 3.99 47.36 -15.02
C GLU A 254 4.74 46.33 -15.89
N LEU A 255 4.12 45.16 -16.11
CA LEU A 255 4.66 44.07 -16.93
C LEU A 255 4.16 44.06 -18.38
N GLN A 256 3.22 44.93 -18.79
CA GLN A 256 2.68 45.00 -20.15
C GLN A 256 3.73 45.31 -21.25
N GLY A 257 4.93 45.75 -20.86
CA GLY A 257 6.08 45.90 -21.77
C GLY A 257 7.01 44.68 -21.89
N LYS A 258 6.71 43.56 -21.21
CA LYS A 258 7.50 42.31 -21.23
C LYS A 258 6.65 41.17 -21.79
N MET A 259 7.18 40.48 -22.80
CA MET A 259 6.42 39.55 -23.64
C MET A 259 5.86 38.29 -22.93
N VAL A 260 6.31 37.97 -21.70
CA VAL A 260 5.81 36.85 -20.88
C VAL A 260 5.93 37.18 -19.39
N VAL A 261 4.86 37.01 -18.60
CA VAL A 261 4.92 37.11 -17.13
C VAL A 261 5.65 35.89 -16.57
N GLN A 262 6.86 36.10 -16.04
CA GLN A 262 7.68 35.04 -15.45
C GLN A 262 7.55 35.01 -13.92
N ILE A 263 7.77 33.82 -13.35
CA ILE A 263 7.75 33.56 -11.89
C ILE A 263 8.58 34.59 -11.09
N PRO A 264 9.83 34.95 -11.48
CA PRO A 264 10.65 35.88 -10.71
C PRO A 264 10.01 37.26 -10.54
N HIS A 265 9.29 37.74 -11.56
CA HIS A 265 8.67 39.07 -11.54
C HIS A 265 7.58 39.16 -10.47
N LEU A 266 6.70 38.16 -10.42
CA LEU A 266 5.62 38.11 -9.43
C LEU A 266 6.18 37.88 -8.02
N SER A 267 7.18 37.01 -7.88
CA SER A 267 7.77 36.69 -6.59
C SER A 267 8.54 37.85 -5.96
N ASP A 268 9.30 38.60 -6.76
CA ASP A 268 10.08 39.74 -6.28
C ASP A 268 9.16 40.86 -5.81
N TYR A 269 8.09 41.11 -6.58
CA TYR A 269 7.06 42.07 -6.19
C TYR A 269 6.41 41.68 -4.86
N LEU A 270 5.96 40.43 -4.74
CA LEU A 270 5.33 39.91 -3.53
C LEU A 270 6.28 40.03 -2.32
N ARG A 271 7.53 39.59 -2.46
CA ARG A 271 8.54 39.67 -1.39
C ARG A 271 8.81 41.11 -0.95
N LYS A 272 8.93 42.05 -1.90
CA LYS A 272 9.16 43.47 -1.61
C LYS A 272 8.00 44.06 -0.80
N LYS A 273 6.76 43.74 -1.17
CA LYS A 273 5.56 44.26 -0.50
C LYS A 273 5.28 43.60 0.84
N LEU A 274 5.66 42.33 1.02
CA LEU A 274 5.49 41.59 2.27
C LEU A 274 6.57 41.89 3.32
N LYS A 275 7.73 42.46 2.93
CA LYS A 275 8.88 42.68 3.83
C LYS A 275 8.54 43.48 5.09
N GLU A 276 7.76 44.54 4.95
CA GLU A 276 7.38 45.43 6.07
C GLU A 276 5.95 45.20 6.58
N LYS A 277 5.29 44.12 6.16
CA LYS A 277 3.92 43.80 6.56
C LYS A 277 3.88 42.57 7.45
N ARG A 278 2.93 42.56 8.39
CA ARG A 278 2.56 41.34 9.11
C ARG A 278 1.59 40.54 8.25
N TYR A 279 1.86 39.26 8.06
CA TYR A 279 1.01 38.37 7.27
C TYR A 279 0.77 37.04 7.97
N PHE A 280 -0.36 36.41 7.68
CA PHE A 280 -0.71 35.07 8.10
C PHE A 280 -1.09 34.24 6.89
N VAL A 281 -0.40 33.13 6.69
CA VAL A 281 -0.60 32.24 5.53
C VAL A 281 -0.95 30.85 6.01
N VAL A 282 -1.97 30.25 5.41
CA VAL A 282 -2.26 28.82 5.56
C VAL A 282 -1.97 28.13 4.24
N LEU A 283 -1.01 27.20 4.23
CA LEU A 283 -0.75 26.27 3.13
C LEU A 283 -1.43 24.94 3.48
N ASP A 284 -2.59 24.68 2.88
CA ASP A 284 -3.38 23.49 3.20
C ASP A 284 -2.98 22.28 2.32
N ASP A 285 -2.83 21.09 2.91
CA ASP A 285 -2.54 19.79 2.26
C ASP A 285 -1.26 19.78 1.39
N LEU A 286 -0.10 20.07 2.01
CA LEU A 286 1.19 20.05 1.34
C LEU A 286 1.74 18.62 1.15
N TRP A 287 2.13 18.29 -0.10
CA TRP A 287 2.51 16.92 -0.50
C TRP A 287 4.01 16.67 -0.65
N SER A 288 4.83 17.70 -0.87
CA SER A 288 6.27 17.52 -1.14
C SER A 288 7.15 18.60 -0.53
N LEU A 289 8.40 18.20 -0.26
CA LEU A 289 9.43 19.12 0.26
C LEU A 289 9.85 20.13 -0.81
N ASP A 290 9.84 19.74 -2.08
CA ASP A 290 10.19 20.66 -3.17
C ASP A 290 9.16 21.78 -3.31
N ALA A 291 7.87 21.48 -3.12
CA ALA A 291 6.82 22.50 -3.10
C ALA A 291 7.00 23.47 -1.92
N TRP A 292 7.33 22.96 -0.73
CA TRP A 292 7.68 23.77 0.43
C TRP A 292 8.89 24.68 0.15
N ASN A 293 10.01 24.09 -0.27
CA ASN A 293 11.25 24.82 -0.52
C ASN A 293 11.04 25.89 -1.58
N TRP A 294 10.35 25.56 -2.67
CA TRP A 294 10.03 26.48 -3.74
C TRP A 294 9.22 27.68 -3.23
N ILE A 295 8.09 27.49 -2.55
CA ILE A 295 7.27 28.62 -2.10
C ILE A 295 7.97 29.42 -0.99
N ASN A 296 8.64 28.73 -0.08
CA ASN A 296 9.34 29.36 1.04
C ASN A 296 10.50 30.24 0.56
N ASP A 297 11.28 29.77 -0.43
CA ASP A 297 12.41 30.54 -0.95
C ASP A 297 11.99 31.68 -1.88
N ILE A 298 10.88 31.52 -2.61
CA ILE A 298 10.48 32.44 -3.69
C ILE A 298 9.47 33.48 -3.22
N ALA A 299 8.44 33.10 -2.46
CA ALA A 299 7.33 33.99 -2.15
C ALA A 299 7.52 34.81 -0.86
N PHE A 300 8.21 34.26 0.14
CA PHE A 300 8.25 34.85 1.48
C PHE A 300 9.59 35.56 1.79
N PRO A 301 9.56 36.74 2.45
CA PRO A 301 10.76 37.38 2.97
C PRO A 301 11.40 36.54 4.08
N LYS A 302 12.71 36.26 3.98
CA LYS A 302 13.46 35.50 5.01
C LYS A 302 13.54 36.21 6.36
N ASN A 303 13.60 37.54 6.33
CA ASN A 303 13.69 38.38 7.52
C ASN A 303 12.46 39.29 7.60
N ASN A 304 11.46 38.87 8.38
CA ASN A 304 10.28 39.67 8.70
C ASN A 304 10.12 39.73 10.22
N ASN A 305 10.34 40.91 10.80
CA ASN A 305 10.26 41.13 12.24
C ASN A 305 8.89 41.71 12.68
N LYS A 306 7.85 41.58 11.85
CA LYS A 306 6.51 42.11 12.11
C LYS A 306 5.57 41.08 12.73
N GLY A 307 6.07 39.89 13.08
CA GLY A 307 5.26 38.82 13.70
C GLY A 307 4.40 38.04 12.70
N SER A 308 4.89 37.87 11.46
CA SER A 308 4.26 37.04 10.42
C SER A 308 4.31 35.56 10.74
N ARG A 309 3.33 34.79 10.28
CA ARG A 309 3.18 33.36 10.58
C ARG A 309 2.71 32.56 9.37
N ILE A 310 3.20 31.34 9.26
CA ILE A 310 2.83 30.39 8.22
C ILE A 310 2.39 29.11 8.93
N VAL A 311 1.18 28.66 8.59
CA VAL A 311 0.61 27.38 9.02
C VAL A 311 0.66 26.45 7.82
N VAL A 312 1.26 25.29 7.99
CA VAL A 312 1.27 24.23 6.98
C VAL A 312 0.49 23.06 7.52
N THR A 313 -0.42 22.53 6.70
CA THR A 313 -1.06 21.25 6.99
C THR A 313 -0.53 20.20 6.02
N THR A 314 -0.31 18.99 6.52
CA THR A 314 0.18 17.87 5.70
C THR A 314 -0.25 16.55 6.33
N ARG A 315 -0.09 15.47 5.56
CA ARG A 315 -0.26 14.08 6.01
C ARG A 315 1.08 13.38 6.24
N ASP A 316 2.18 14.00 5.85
CA ASP A 316 3.53 13.45 5.99
C ASP A 316 4.27 14.08 7.18
N VAL A 317 4.53 13.29 8.22
CA VAL A 317 5.28 13.72 9.41
C VAL A 317 6.69 14.17 9.02
N GLY A 318 7.35 13.44 8.11
CA GLY A 318 8.70 13.74 7.68
C GLY A 318 8.78 15.02 6.86
N LEU A 319 7.68 15.43 6.21
CA LEU A 319 7.57 16.75 5.61
C LEU A 319 7.43 17.83 6.68
N ALA A 320 6.52 17.64 7.65
CA ALA A 320 6.29 18.60 8.73
C ALA A 320 7.56 18.90 9.54
N GLU A 321 8.34 17.86 9.88
CA GLU A 321 9.61 17.97 10.61
C GLU A 321 10.72 18.70 9.82
N LYS A 322 10.61 18.76 8.48
CA LYS A 322 11.55 19.52 7.65
C LYS A 322 11.09 20.95 7.40
N CYS A 323 9.78 21.23 7.49
CA CYS A 323 9.24 22.57 7.34
C CYS A 323 9.52 23.47 8.55
N THR A 324 9.64 22.90 9.75
CA THR A 324 9.78 23.66 11.00
C THR A 324 10.53 22.89 12.09
N THR A 325 10.79 23.53 13.23
CA THR A 325 11.31 22.86 14.43
C THR A 325 10.25 21.94 15.05
N THR A 326 10.68 20.79 15.59
CA THR A 326 9.78 19.76 16.15
C THR A 326 8.80 20.26 17.23
N SER A 327 9.16 21.31 17.98
CA SER A 327 8.28 21.92 18.99
C SER A 327 7.04 22.62 18.43
N LEU A 328 7.02 22.92 17.13
CA LEU A 328 5.92 23.62 16.46
C LEU A 328 5.01 22.67 15.66
N VAL A 329 5.32 21.38 15.60
CA VAL A 329 4.49 20.38 14.91
C VAL A 329 3.34 19.96 15.83
N TYR A 330 2.11 20.27 15.43
CA TYR A 330 0.90 19.85 16.14
C TYR A 330 0.31 18.61 15.45
N HIS A 331 0.19 17.53 16.21
CA HIS A 331 -0.46 16.30 15.78
C HIS A 331 -1.96 16.37 16.08
N LEU A 332 -2.81 16.26 15.05
CA LEU A 332 -4.25 16.28 15.25
C LEU A 332 -4.69 15.02 16.03
N GLU A 333 -5.40 15.25 17.14
CA GLU A 333 -5.98 14.17 17.93
C GLU A 333 -7.34 13.73 17.38
N HIS A 334 -7.69 12.47 17.63
CA HIS A 334 -9.01 11.92 17.29
C HIS A 334 -10.06 12.40 18.29
N LEU A 335 -11.34 12.37 17.88
CA LEU A 335 -12.43 12.69 18.82
C LEU A 335 -12.44 11.73 20.02
N GLN A 336 -12.84 12.24 21.17
CA GLN A 336 -13.14 11.39 22.32
C GLN A 336 -14.35 10.51 22.00
N MET A 337 -14.42 9.33 22.63
CA MET A 337 -15.45 8.33 22.31
C MET A 337 -16.87 8.92 22.42
N ASN A 338 -17.16 9.66 23.49
CA ASN A 338 -18.49 10.23 23.71
C ASN A 338 -18.85 11.30 22.67
N ASP A 339 -17.88 12.13 22.26
CA ASP A 339 -18.09 13.16 21.23
C ASP A 339 -18.32 12.53 19.86
N ALA A 340 -17.56 11.47 19.54
CA ALA A 340 -17.71 10.72 18.31
C ALA A 340 -19.07 9.99 18.22
N ILE A 341 -19.52 9.40 19.33
CA ILE A 341 -20.87 8.82 19.43
C ILE A 341 -21.93 9.90 19.25
N THR A 342 -21.79 11.03 19.94
CA THR A 342 -22.74 12.16 19.85
C THR A 342 -22.83 12.68 18.42
N LEU A 343 -21.70 12.77 17.71
CA LEU A 343 -21.64 13.18 16.31
C LEU A 343 -22.39 12.19 15.40
N LEU A 344 -22.20 10.88 15.59
CA LEU A 344 -22.90 9.85 14.81
C LEU A 344 -24.42 9.87 15.06
N LEU A 345 -24.82 9.94 16.33
CA LEU A 345 -26.23 9.99 16.73
C LEU A 345 -26.91 11.22 16.14
N ARG A 346 -26.27 12.39 16.25
CA ARG A 346 -26.78 13.63 15.64
C ARG A 346 -26.92 13.49 14.12
N LYS A 347 -25.96 12.85 13.44
CA LYS A 347 -26.00 12.66 11.99
C LYS A 347 -27.10 11.69 11.55
N THR A 348 -27.45 10.71 12.39
CA THR A 348 -28.45 9.67 12.11
C THR A 348 -29.85 10.03 12.62
N ASN A 349 -30.04 11.24 13.17
CA ASN A 349 -31.27 11.66 13.84
C ASN A 349 -31.71 10.68 14.95
N ARG A 350 -30.75 10.26 15.78
CA ARG A 350 -30.96 9.41 16.96
C ARG A 350 -30.49 10.12 18.22
N THR A 351 -30.99 9.67 19.37
CA THR A 351 -30.65 10.23 20.68
C THR A 351 -29.88 9.22 21.53
N HIS A 352 -29.26 9.71 22.61
CA HIS A 352 -28.64 8.84 23.62
C HIS A 352 -29.69 7.98 24.36
N GLU A 353 -30.94 8.44 24.44
CA GLU A 353 -32.05 7.68 25.04
C GLU A 353 -32.42 6.46 24.17
N ASP A 354 -32.49 6.65 22.84
CA ASP A 354 -32.72 5.55 21.89
C ASP A 354 -31.66 4.46 22.01
N MET A 355 -30.40 4.87 22.23
CA MET A 355 -29.30 3.94 22.46
C MET A 355 -29.43 3.20 23.80
N GLY A 356 -29.77 3.92 24.88
CA GLY A 356 -29.89 3.35 26.22
C GLY A 356 -30.99 2.29 26.34
N THR A 357 -32.04 2.38 25.52
CA THR A 357 -33.13 1.39 25.48
C THR A 357 -32.78 0.13 24.68
N ASN A 358 -31.79 0.18 23.80
CA ASN A 358 -31.42 -0.93 22.91
C ASN A 358 -29.93 -1.28 22.99
N LYS A 359 -29.59 -2.32 23.78
CA LYS A 359 -28.21 -2.81 23.91
C LYS A 359 -27.54 -3.20 22.58
N ASN A 360 -28.31 -3.67 21.59
CA ASN A 360 -27.75 -3.99 20.27
C ASN A 360 -27.37 -2.71 19.52
N MET A 361 -28.17 -1.64 19.65
CA MET A 361 -27.86 -0.33 19.08
C MET A 361 -26.60 0.27 19.69
N GLN A 362 -26.44 0.20 21.01
CA GLN A 362 -25.23 0.64 21.68
C GLN A 362 -23.99 -0.08 21.13
N LYS A 363 -24.04 -1.41 21.06
CA LYS A 363 -22.93 -2.22 20.55
C LYS A 363 -22.56 -1.87 19.12
N ILE A 364 -23.53 -1.74 18.21
CA ILE A 364 -23.25 -1.45 16.80
C ILE A 364 -22.74 -0.02 16.61
N VAL A 365 -23.24 0.97 17.38
CA VAL A 365 -22.73 2.35 17.36
C VAL A 365 -21.27 2.40 17.80
N GLU A 366 -20.93 1.75 18.92
CA GLU A 366 -19.55 1.69 19.40
C GLU A 366 -18.64 1.01 18.35
N GLN A 367 -19.12 -0.05 17.68
CA GLN A 367 -18.39 -0.69 16.59
C GLN A 367 -18.18 0.23 15.39
N ILE A 368 -19.20 0.97 14.94
CA ILE A 368 -19.10 1.91 13.82
C ILE A 368 -18.14 3.06 14.16
N VAL A 369 -18.25 3.64 15.36
CA VAL A 369 -17.38 4.74 15.80
C VAL A 369 -15.91 4.30 15.89
N ASN A 370 -15.65 3.09 16.43
CA ASN A 370 -14.31 2.53 16.46
C ASN A 370 -13.78 2.26 15.05
N LYS A 371 -14.62 1.73 14.15
CA LYS A 371 -14.26 1.49 12.74
C LYS A 371 -13.89 2.78 12.01
N CYS A 372 -14.60 3.88 12.27
CA CYS A 372 -14.27 5.23 11.80
C CYS A 372 -12.98 5.80 12.41
N GLY A 373 -12.35 5.12 13.38
CA GLY A 373 -11.21 5.60 14.16
C GLY A 373 -11.46 6.94 14.84
N ARG A 374 -12.74 7.25 15.14
CA ARG A 374 -13.18 8.51 15.74
C ARG A 374 -12.80 9.75 14.91
N LEU A 375 -12.67 9.58 13.58
CA LEU A 375 -12.44 10.67 12.65
C LEU A 375 -13.77 11.34 12.27
N PRO A 376 -13.91 12.66 12.44
CA PRO A 376 -15.15 13.39 12.15
C PRO A 376 -15.70 13.10 10.75
N LEU A 377 -14.86 13.24 9.72
CA LEU A 377 -15.24 13.01 8.32
C LEU A 377 -15.78 11.59 8.08
N ALA A 378 -15.14 10.57 8.64
CA ALA A 378 -15.57 9.18 8.48
C ALA A 378 -16.93 8.94 9.17
N ILE A 379 -17.09 9.48 10.38
CA ILE A 379 -18.36 9.40 11.14
C ILE A 379 -19.49 10.09 10.39
N LEU A 380 -19.25 11.29 9.87
CA LEU A 380 -20.26 12.07 9.15
C LEU A 380 -20.67 11.39 7.83
N THR A 381 -19.71 10.82 7.11
CA THR A 381 -19.94 10.13 5.83
C THR A 381 -20.73 8.84 6.03
N ILE A 382 -20.29 7.98 6.96
CA ILE A 382 -21.02 6.74 7.28
C ILE A 382 -22.38 7.05 7.92
N GLY A 383 -22.43 8.03 8.82
CA GLY A 383 -23.66 8.48 9.45
C GLY A 383 -24.69 8.98 8.44
N ALA A 384 -24.27 9.66 7.37
CA ALA A 384 -25.17 10.07 6.29
C ALA A 384 -25.85 8.89 5.59
N VAL A 385 -25.10 7.80 5.35
CA VAL A 385 -25.65 6.57 4.77
C VAL A 385 -26.54 5.83 5.75
N LEU A 386 -26.18 5.80 7.03
CA LEU A 386 -26.97 5.13 8.06
C LEU A 386 -28.27 5.87 8.39
N ALA A 387 -28.32 7.19 8.19
CA ALA A 387 -29.53 7.99 8.38
C ALA A 387 -30.70 7.55 7.48
N THR A 388 -30.41 6.88 6.35
CA THR A 388 -31.42 6.36 5.42
C THR A 388 -31.82 4.90 5.71
N LYS A 389 -31.17 4.24 6.68
CA LYS A 389 -31.36 2.81 6.99
C LYS A 389 -31.95 2.60 8.39
N GLN A 390 -32.64 1.48 8.56
CA GLN A 390 -33.10 1.05 9.88
C GLN A 390 -31.95 0.49 10.72
N VAL A 391 -32.02 0.60 12.05
CA VAL A 391 -30.96 0.15 12.97
C VAL A 391 -30.63 -1.34 12.83
N LEU A 392 -31.63 -2.17 12.51
CA LEU A 392 -31.45 -3.61 12.27
C LEU A 392 -30.55 -3.89 11.06
N GLU A 393 -30.47 -2.97 10.10
CA GLU A 393 -29.62 -3.11 8.91
C GLU A 393 -28.19 -2.62 9.14
N TRP A 394 -27.91 -1.92 10.24
CA TRP A 394 -26.59 -1.34 10.50
C TRP A 394 -25.51 -2.41 10.63
N GLU A 395 -25.82 -3.55 11.25
CA GLU A 395 -24.89 -4.68 11.35
C GLU A 395 -24.61 -5.32 9.97
N LYS A 396 -25.64 -5.41 9.12
CA LYS A 396 -25.48 -5.88 7.74
C LYS A 396 -24.60 -4.92 6.93
N PHE A 397 -24.87 -3.62 7.02
CA PHE A 397 -24.07 -2.58 6.39
C PHE A 397 -22.61 -2.61 6.87
N TYR A 398 -22.38 -2.73 8.18
CA TYR A 398 -21.03 -2.84 8.76
C TYR A 398 -20.23 -3.99 8.13
N LYS A 399 -20.85 -5.16 7.98
CA LYS A 399 -20.23 -6.35 7.36
C LYS A 399 -20.00 -6.19 5.85
N GLN A 400 -20.82 -5.39 5.18
CA GLN A 400 -20.78 -5.15 3.73
C GLN A 400 -20.02 -3.87 3.34
N LEU A 401 -19.45 -3.14 4.31
CA LEU A 401 -18.81 -1.85 4.06
C LEU A 401 -17.76 -1.87 2.93
N PRO A 402 -16.88 -2.88 2.79
CA PRO A 402 -15.94 -2.94 1.67
C PRO A 402 -16.62 -2.94 0.28
N SER A 403 -17.77 -3.58 0.15
CA SER A 403 -18.54 -3.62 -1.11
C SER A 403 -19.37 -2.34 -1.32
N GLU A 404 -19.83 -1.72 -0.24
CA GLU A 404 -20.46 -0.39 -0.29
C GLU A 404 -19.45 0.69 -0.69
N LEU A 405 -18.19 0.61 -0.25
CA LEU A 405 -17.14 1.55 -0.64
C LEU A 405 -16.80 1.48 -2.15
N GLU A 406 -17.02 0.31 -2.76
CA GLU A 406 -16.82 0.09 -4.20
C GLU A 406 -17.93 0.76 -5.03
N SER A 407 -19.19 0.60 -4.61
CA SER A 407 -20.37 0.87 -5.43
C SER A 407 -21.21 2.08 -5.01
N ASN A 408 -21.12 2.54 -3.75
CA ASN A 408 -21.99 3.57 -3.20
C ASN A 408 -21.41 4.98 -3.38
N PRO A 409 -22.06 5.86 -4.17
CA PRO A 409 -21.59 7.24 -4.38
C PRO A 409 -21.51 8.05 -3.09
N SER A 410 -22.33 7.74 -2.09
CA SER A 410 -22.37 8.47 -0.82
C SER A 410 -21.09 8.27 0.00
N LEU A 411 -20.34 7.19 -0.24
CA LEU A 411 -19.07 6.90 0.42
C LEU A 411 -17.86 7.38 -0.39
N GLN A 412 -18.08 8.04 -1.53
CA GLN A 412 -17.02 8.48 -2.44
C GLN A 412 -16.03 9.44 -1.76
N ALA A 413 -16.50 10.31 -0.86
CA ALA A 413 -15.62 11.21 -0.11
C ALA A 413 -14.60 10.43 0.76
N LEU A 414 -15.07 9.37 1.44
CA LEU A 414 -14.23 8.53 2.28
C LEU A 414 -13.24 7.72 1.45
N ARG A 415 -13.70 7.16 0.32
CA ARG A 415 -12.85 6.45 -0.65
C ARG A 415 -11.77 7.38 -1.20
N ARG A 416 -12.14 8.56 -1.71
CA ARG A 416 -11.22 9.57 -2.26
C ARG A 416 -10.13 9.96 -1.27
N MET A 417 -10.44 10.11 0.02
CA MET A 417 -9.44 10.48 1.03
C MET A 417 -8.24 9.51 1.08
N VAL A 418 -8.51 8.20 1.02
CA VAL A 418 -7.47 7.15 1.04
C VAL A 418 -6.85 6.97 -0.33
N THR A 419 -7.67 6.98 -1.37
CA THR A 419 -7.25 6.83 -2.76
C THR A 419 -6.28 7.93 -3.19
N LEU A 420 -6.51 9.18 -2.76
CA LEU A 420 -5.61 10.30 -3.02
C LEU A 420 -4.22 10.07 -2.38
N GLY A 421 -4.19 9.60 -1.13
CA GLY A 421 -2.94 9.22 -0.46
C GLY A 421 -2.23 8.06 -1.17
N TYR A 422 -2.98 7.11 -1.69
CA TYR A 422 -2.46 5.98 -2.47
C TYR A 422 -1.89 6.39 -3.83
N ASN A 423 -2.55 7.30 -4.56
CA ASN A 423 -2.11 7.74 -5.88
C ASN A 423 -0.76 8.45 -5.82
N HIS A 424 -0.53 9.23 -4.75
CA HIS A 424 0.73 9.91 -4.47
C HIS A 424 1.81 9.02 -3.84
N LEU A 425 1.55 7.72 -3.63
CA LEU A 425 2.60 6.80 -3.24
C LEU A 425 3.54 6.54 -4.43
N PRO A 426 4.86 6.50 -4.19
CA PRO A 426 5.82 5.96 -5.14
C PRO A 426 5.40 4.57 -5.60
N SER A 427 5.65 4.27 -6.88
CA SER A 427 5.25 3.01 -7.53
C SER A 427 5.68 1.75 -6.75
N HIS A 428 6.85 1.78 -6.13
CA HIS A 428 7.39 0.66 -5.35
C HIS A 428 6.67 0.41 -4.01
N LEU A 429 5.94 1.39 -3.47
CA LEU A 429 5.15 1.26 -2.24
C LEU A 429 3.71 0.81 -2.49
N LYS A 430 3.18 1.03 -3.69
CA LYS A 430 1.78 0.72 -4.04
C LYS A 430 1.44 -0.76 -3.81
N SER A 431 2.27 -1.69 -4.30
CA SER A 431 2.07 -3.13 -4.04
C SER A 431 2.26 -3.50 -2.56
N CYS A 432 3.20 -2.85 -1.87
CA CYS A 432 3.41 -3.08 -0.43
C CYS A 432 2.18 -2.66 0.39
N PHE A 433 1.55 -1.55 0.02
CA PHE A 433 0.32 -1.05 0.65
C PHE A 433 -0.88 -1.95 0.35
N LEU A 434 -1.12 -2.31 -0.92
CA LEU A 434 -2.21 -3.23 -1.27
C LEU A 434 -2.08 -4.60 -0.57
N TYR A 435 -0.86 -5.07 -0.37
CA TYR A 435 -0.59 -6.33 0.33
C TYR A 435 -1.07 -6.32 1.79
N LEU A 436 -1.25 -5.16 2.41
CA LEU A 436 -1.77 -5.06 3.78
C LEU A 436 -3.24 -5.52 3.90
N SER A 437 -3.99 -5.53 2.81
CA SER A 437 -5.40 -6.00 2.79
C SER A 437 -5.58 -7.43 3.28
N ILE A 438 -4.52 -8.25 3.25
CA ILE A 438 -4.54 -9.64 3.71
C ILE A 438 -4.78 -9.78 5.21
N PHE A 439 -4.44 -8.77 6.01
CA PHE A 439 -4.53 -8.85 7.46
C PHE A 439 -5.98 -8.59 7.91
N PRO A 440 -6.47 -9.22 8.99
CA PRO A 440 -7.78 -8.91 9.57
C PRO A 440 -7.92 -7.46 10.09
N GLU A 441 -9.15 -7.03 10.40
CA GLU A 441 -9.42 -5.78 11.13
C GLU A 441 -8.72 -5.77 12.50
N ASP A 442 -8.33 -4.59 12.99
CA ASP A 442 -7.61 -4.39 14.27
C ASP A 442 -6.29 -5.17 14.47
N PHE A 443 -5.78 -5.81 13.40
CA PHE A 443 -4.70 -6.76 13.53
C PHE A 443 -3.35 -6.07 13.76
N GLU A 444 -2.64 -6.48 14.81
CA GLU A 444 -1.30 -5.99 15.08
C GLU A 444 -0.26 -6.74 14.24
N ILE A 445 0.39 -6.03 13.33
CA ILE A 445 1.32 -6.61 12.35
C ILE A 445 2.76 -6.37 12.81
N LYS A 446 3.50 -7.44 13.07
CA LYS A 446 4.95 -7.35 13.35
C LYS A 446 5.69 -6.87 12.12
N ARG A 447 6.59 -5.89 12.30
CA ARG A 447 7.41 -5.32 11.23
C ARG A 447 8.19 -6.39 10.47
N SER A 448 8.88 -7.28 11.17
CA SER A 448 9.68 -8.33 10.53
C SER A 448 8.82 -9.28 9.69
N ARG A 449 7.62 -9.63 10.16
CA ARG A 449 6.69 -10.49 9.42
C ARG A 449 6.25 -9.82 8.12
N LEU A 450 5.91 -8.54 8.16
CA LEU A 450 5.47 -7.79 6.99
C LEU A 450 6.60 -7.61 5.97
N VAL A 451 7.76 -7.14 6.42
CA VAL A 451 8.91 -6.86 5.55
C VAL A 451 9.46 -8.15 4.92
N ASP A 452 9.58 -9.24 5.68
CA ASP A 452 10.06 -10.53 5.14
C ASP A 452 9.10 -11.08 4.07
N ARG A 453 7.79 -10.84 4.21
CA ARG A 453 6.80 -11.21 3.19
C ARG A 453 6.89 -10.35 1.94
N TRP A 454 7.07 -9.03 2.06
CA TRP A 454 7.30 -8.15 0.91
C TRP A 454 8.57 -8.54 0.13
N ILE A 455 9.64 -8.91 0.83
CA ILE A 455 10.88 -9.40 0.22
C ILE A 455 10.65 -10.73 -0.49
N ALA A 456 9.91 -11.66 0.13
CA ALA A 456 9.61 -12.96 -0.46
C ALA A 456 8.74 -12.86 -1.72
N GLU A 457 7.76 -11.96 -1.74
CA GLU A 457 6.97 -11.68 -2.94
C GLU A 457 7.79 -11.02 -4.05
N GLY A 458 8.82 -10.25 -3.68
CA GLY A 458 9.71 -9.53 -4.58
C GLY A 458 9.36 -8.06 -4.78
N PHE A 459 8.51 -7.49 -3.90
CA PHE A 459 8.18 -6.05 -3.92
C PHE A 459 9.37 -5.19 -3.52
N VAL A 460 10.33 -5.76 -2.78
CA VAL A 460 11.54 -5.10 -2.31
C VAL A 460 12.75 -5.63 -3.08
N ARG A 461 13.51 -4.72 -3.70
CA ARG A 461 14.75 -5.03 -4.42
C ARG A 461 15.95 -4.41 -3.73
N ALA A 462 17.10 -5.06 -3.82
CA ALA A 462 18.35 -4.51 -3.30
C ALA A 462 18.74 -3.27 -4.10
N LYS A 463 19.20 -2.24 -3.39
CA LYS A 463 19.84 -1.04 -3.99
C LYS A 463 21.34 -1.13 -3.76
N VAL A 464 22.13 -0.43 -4.59
CA VAL A 464 23.59 -0.41 -4.46
C VAL A 464 23.96 0.02 -3.04
N GLY A 465 24.77 -0.79 -2.34
CA GLY A 465 25.21 -0.52 -0.97
C GLY A 465 24.18 -0.82 0.14
N MET A 466 22.97 -1.27 -0.18
CA MET A 466 21.92 -1.56 0.81
C MET A 466 21.42 -3.01 0.73
N THR A 467 21.18 -3.64 1.87
CA THR A 467 20.54 -4.97 1.87
C THR A 467 19.05 -4.83 1.52
N THR A 468 18.43 -5.88 0.98
CA THR A 468 16.97 -5.86 0.74
C THR A 468 16.18 -5.64 2.03
N LYS A 469 16.73 -6.03 3.18
CA LYS A 469 16.07 -5.84 4.47
C LYS A 469 16.05 -4.36 4.84
N ASP A 470 17.16 -3.65 4.66
CA ASP A 470 17.24 -2.21 4.91
C ASP A 470 16.30 -1.43 3.97
N VAL A 471 16.22 -1.83 2.70
CA VAL A 471 15.27 -1.22 1.74
C VAL A 471 13.83 -1.48 2.17
N GLY A 472 13.48 -2.72 2.55
CA GLY A 472 12.13 -3.05 3.01
C GLY A 472 11.77 -2.34 4.32
N ASP A 473 12.76 -2.17 5.19
CA ASP A 473 12.65 -1.40 6.42
C ASP A 473 12.44 0.11 6.15
N SER A 474 13.08 0.66 5.13
CA SER A 474 12.82 2.02 4.64
C SER A 474 11.39 2.16 4.14
N TYR A 475 10.89 1.21 3.34
CA TYR A 475 9.53 1.24 2.81
C TYR A 475 8.48 1.21 3.92
N PHE A 476 8.70 0.40 4.96
CA PHE A 476 7.84 0.37 6.13
C PHE A 476 7.79 1.72 6.86
N ASN A 477 8.94 2.37 7.04
CA ASN A 477 9.00 3.68 7.69
C ASN A 477 8.32 4.77 6.83
N GLU A 478 8.48 4.72 5.52
CA GLU A 478 7.86 5.68 4.62
C GLU A 478 6.33 5.59 4.66
N LEU A 479 5.75 4.38 4.70
CA LEU A 479 4.31 4.21 4.87
C LEU A 479 3.79 4.73 6.23
N ILE A 480 4.61 4.66 7.29
CA ILE A 480 4.28 5.27 8.59
C ILE A 480 4.31 6.80 8.49
N ASN A 481 5.38 7.36 7.91
CA ASN A 481 5.56 8.80 7.80
C ASN A 481 4.44 9.44 6.99
N ARG A 482 4.02 8.79 5.90
CA ARG A 482 2.87 9.16 5.07
C ARG A 482 1.52 8.85 5.70
N SER A 483 1.48 8.41 6.96
CA SER A 483 0.25 8.15 7.70
C SER A 483 -0.65 7.03 7.12
N MET A 484 -0.11 6.20 6.22
CA MET A 484 -0.83 5.10 5.57
C MET A 484 -0.96 3.88 6.49
N ILE A 485 -0.01 3.69 7.41
CA ILE A 485 -0.06 2.71 8.50
C ILE A 485 0.28 3.36 9.84
N GLN A 486 -0.29 2.86 10.92
CA GLN A 486 -0.13 3.41 12.27
C GLN A 486 0.92 2.62 13.04
N ARG A 487 1.79 3.30 13.79
CA ARG A 487 2.71 2.67 14.74
C ARG A 487 1.92 1.98 15.88
N SER A 488 2.34 0.80 16.30
CA SER A 488 1.70 0.06 17.40
C SER A 488 2.65 -0.14 18.59
N ARG A 489 3.67 -1.00 18.46
CA ARG A 489 4.71 -1.16 19.50
C ARG A 489 6.02 -0.53 19.08
N VAL A 490 6.64 0.16 20.03
CA VAL A 490 7.99 0.70 19.91
C VAL A 490 8.90 -0.06 20.88
N GLY A 491 10.05 -0.52 20.39
CA GLY A 491 11.03 -1.20 21.22
C GLY A 491 11.81 -0.20 22.10
N ILE A 492 12.57 -0.72 23.05
CA ILE A 492 13.38 0.08 23.98
C ILE A 492 14.40 0.97 23.23
N GLU A 493 14.89 0.50 22.08
CA GLU A 493 15.79 1.23 21.17
C GLU A 493 15.10 2.40 20.42
N GLY A 494 13.83 2.69 20.68
CA GLY A 494 13.03 3.66 19.93
C GLY A 494 12.58 3.19 18.55
N LYS A 495 12.98 1.99 18.11
CA LYS A 495 12.58 1.40 16.82
C LYS A 495 11.16 0.83 16.87
N ILE A 496 10.34 1.18 15.88
CA ILE A 496 8.98 0.66 15.70
C ILE A 496 9.06 -0.85 15.38
N LYS A 497 8.45 -1.70 16.23
CA LYS A 497 8.46 -3.16 16.10
C LYS A 497 7.18 -3.72 15.48
N SER A 498 6.07 -2.99 15.53
CA SER A 498 4.80 -3.38 14.91
C SER A 498 3.97 -2.18 14.46
N CYS A 499 3.04 -2.43 13.53
CA CYS A 499 2.08 -1.46 13.02
C CYS A 499 0.65 -2.02 13.06
N ARG A 500 -0.32 -1.13 12.80
CA ARG A 500 -1.72 -1.45 12.50
C ARG A 500 -2.14 -0.67 11.25
N VAL A 501 -3.13 -1.20 10.53
CA VAL A 501 -3.82 -0.46 9.48
C VAL A 501 -5.14 0.01 10.08
N HIS A 502 -5.47 1.27 9.92
CA HIS A 502 -6.77 1.79 10.36
C HIS A 502 -7.90 1.08 9.60
N ASP A 503 -9.03 0.76 10.24
CA ASP A 503 -10.08 -0.06 9.64
C ASP A 503 -10.68 0.52 8.35
N ILE A 504 -11.05 1.81 8.32
CA ILE A 504 -11.45 2.47 7.04
C ILE A 504 -10.37 2.36 5.95
N MET A 505 -9.09 2.60 6.29
CA MET A 505 -7.98 2.46 5.33
C MET A 505 -7.90 1.04 4.80
N ARG A 506 -8.05 0.05 5.69
CA ARG A 506 -8.03 -1.36 5.36
C ARG A 506 -9.20 -1.72 4.43
N ASP A 507 -10.42 -1.31 4.74
CA ASP A 507 -11.60 -1.64 3.94
C ASP A 507 -11.53 -1.02 2.54
N ILE A 508 -11.02 0.21 2.42
CA ILE A 508 -10.75 0.83 1.12
C ILE A 508 -9.63 0.08 0.39
N THR A 509 -8.57 -0.33 1.08
CA THR A 509 -7.49 -1.14 0.48
C THR A 509 -8.01 -2.50 0.01
N VAL A 510 -8.94 -3.13 0.73
CA VAL A 510 -9.62 -4.36 0.33
C VAL A 510 -10.48 -4.12 -0.91
N SER A 511 -11.23 -3.02 -0.97
CA SER A 511 -12.01 -2.61 -2.15
C SER A 511 -11.11 -2.42 -3.37
N ILE A 512 -10.05 -1.61 -3.27
CA ILE A 512 -9.07 -1.42 -4.35
C ILE A 512 -8.44 -2.76 -4.76
N SER A 513 -8.05 -3.60 -3.80
CA SER A 513 -7.43 -4.90 -4.11
C SER A 513 -8.36 -5.86 -4.86
N ARG A 514 -9.68 -5.74 -4.68
CA ARG A 514 -10.70 -6.53 -5.41
C ARG A 514 -10.89 -6.03 -6.83
N GLU A 515 -11.01 -4.71 -7.01
CA GLU A 515 -11.11 -4.09 -8.34
C GLU A 515 -9.87 -4.41 -9.20
N GLU A 516 -8.71 -4.52 -8.55
CA GLU A 516 -7.42 -4.74 -9.18
C GLU A 516 -6.98 -6.21 -9.28
N ASN A 517 -7.78 -7.15 -8.76
CA ASN A 517 -7.41 -8.57 -8.66
C ASN A 517 -6.07 -8.84 -7.96
N PHE A 518 -5.69 -7.98 -7.02
CA PHE A 518 -4.42 -8.08 -6.33
C PHE A 518 -4.46 -9.15 -5.22
N VAL A 519 -5.45 -9.08 -4.33
CA VAL A 519 -5.67 -10.07 -3.26
C VAL A 519 -7.08 -10.62 -3.35
N PHE A 520 -7.20 -11.94 -3.33
CA PHE A 520 -8.48 -12.63 -3.19
C PHE A 520 -8.78 -12.87 -1.71
N LEU A 521 -9.87 -12.23 -1.24
CA LEU A 521 -10.45 -12.38 0.10
C LEU A 521 -11.86 -12.94 -0.05
N PRO A 522 -12.09 -14.23 0.25
CA PRO A 522 -13.43 -14.82 0.20
C PRO A 522 -14.40 -14.11 1.15
N VAL A 523 -15.64 -13.93 0.73
CA VAL A 523 -16.73 -13.36 1.54
C VAL A 523 -17.70 -14.48 1.95
N HIS A 524 -18.36 -14.32 3.10
CA HIS A 524 -19.25 -15.30 3.75
C HIS A 524 -20.26 -16.00 2.82
N ASP A 525 -20.75 -15.33 1.78
CA ASP A 525 -21.83 -15.87 0.93
C ASP A 525 -21.34 -16.77 -0.21
N GLY A 526 -20.01 -16.95 -0.36
CA GLY A 526 -19.44 -17.81 -1.41
C GLY A 526 -19.80 -17.40 -2.85
N SER A 527 -20.36 -16.21 -3.05
CA SER A 527 -20.83 -15.68 -4.34
C SER A 527 -19.67 -15.27 -5.26
N ASN A 528 -18.51 -14.97 -4.70
CA ASN A 528 -17.36 -14.48 -5.48
C ASN A 528 -16.71 -15.60 -6.28
N LEU A 529 -16.80 -15.50 -7.60
CA LEU A 529 -15.88 -16.18 -8.51
C LEU A 529 -14.50 -15.53 -8.31
N ALA A 530 -13.48 -16.33 -8.00
CA ALA A 530 -12.12 -15.82 -8.09
C ALA A 530 -11.89 -15.43 -9.55
N GLN A 531 -11.56 -14.15 -9.79
CA GLN A 531 -11.24 -13.71 -11.14
C GLN A 531 -9.97 -14.42 -11.61
N GLU A 532 -9.97 -14.77 -12.90
CA GLU A 532 -8.84 -15.39 -13.59
C GLU A 532 -7.61 -14.51 -13.34
N ASN A 533 -6.57 -15.06 -12.67
CA ASN A 533 -5.25 -14.46 -12.40
C ASN A 533 -4.93 -13.89 -11.01
N THR A 534 -5.80 -14.00 -9.99
CA THR A 534 -5.38 -13.55 -8.64
C THR A 534 -4.20 -14.38 -8.10
N ARG A 535 -3.13 -13.72 -7.64
CA ARG A 535 -1.88 -14.38 -7.18
C ARG A 535 -1.73 -14.46 -5.66
N HIS A 536 -2.48 -13.68 -4.89
CA HIS A 536 -2.39 -13.63 -3.43
C HIS A 536 -3.73 -13.97 -2.79
N ILE A 537 -3.75 -14.92 -1.85
CA ILE A 537 -4.95 -15.35 -1.14
C ILE A 537 -4.76 -15.15 0.36
N ALA A 538 -5.80 -14.61 1.00
CA ALA A 538 -5.92 -14.59 2.45
C ALA A 538 -7.27 -15.19 2.88
N LEU A 539 -7.22 -16.10 3.85
CA LEU A 539 -8.39 -16.80 4.38
C LEU A 539 -8.59 -16.39 5.85
N HIS A 540 -9.77 -15.86 6.18
CA HIS A 540 -10.13 -15.44 7.54
C HIS A 540 -11.21 -16.37 8.12
N GLY A 541 -11.00 -16.91 9.32
CA GLY A 541 -11.95 -17.82 9.97
C GLY A 541 -12.12 -19.16 9.24
N SER A 542 -13.34 -19.71 9.26
CA SER A 542 -13.71 -20.96 8.57
C SER A 542 -14.12 -20.76 7.10
N MET A 543 -13.82 -19.58 6.52
CA MET A 543 -14.21 -19.24 5.15
C MET A 543 -13.65 -20.23 4.14
N SER A 544 -14.50 -20.66 3.20
CA SER A 544 -14.12 -21.51 2.07
C SER A 544 -14.11 -20.71 0.76
N CYS A 545 -13.30 -21.17 -0.20
CA CYS A 545 -13.41 -20.71 -1.58
C CYS A 545 -14.36 -21.65 -2.36
N LYS A 546 -14.93 -21.22 -3.49
CA LYS A 546 -15.56 -22.18 -4.41
C LYS A 546 -14.51 -23.09 -5.08
N THR A 547 -14.96 -24.27 -5.48
CA THR A 547 -14.24 -25.21 -6.36
C THR A 547 -14.10 -24.59 -7.75
N GLY A 548 -12.92 -24.05 -8.08
CA GLY A 548 -12.67 -23.38 -9.37
C GLY A 548 -11.37 -22.56 -9.42
N LEU A 549 -10.78 -22.24 -8.27
CA LEU A 549 -9.46 -21.62 -8.18
C LEU A 549 -8.36 -22.52 -8.76
N ASP A 550 -7.56 -21.99 -9.69
CA ASP A 550 -6.27 -22.57 -10.03
C ASP A 550 -5.26 -22.25 -8.93
N TRP A 551 -5.00 -23.24 -8.08
CA TRP A 551 -4.02 -23.12 -7.00
C TRP A 551 -2.56 -23.09 -7.49
N SER A 552 -2.32 -23.45 -8.76
CA SER A 552 -0.96 -23.58 -9.31
C SER A 552 -0.27 -22.24 -9.50
N ILE A 553 -1.04 -21.19 -9.77
CA ILE A 553 -0.59 -19.81 -9.97
C ILE A 553 -0.43 -19.01 -8.66
N ILE A 554 -0.91 -19.53 -7.53
CA ILE A 554 -0.91 -18.78 -6.27
C ILE A 554 0.50 -18.64 -5.71
N ARG A 555 0.87 -17.39 -5.40
CA ARG A 555 2.19 -17.00 -4.87
C ARG A 555 2.17 -16.73 -3.37
N SER A 556 1.07 -16.18 -2.84
CA SER A 556 0.90 -15.97 -1.39
C SER A 556 -0.31 -16.71 -0.87
N LEU A 557 -0.15 -17.42 0.24
CA LEU A 557 -1.24 -17.96 1.04
C LEU A 557 -1.05 -17.56 2.50
N ALA A 558 -2.02 -16.82 3.03
CA ALA A 558 -2.12 -16.49 4.45
C ALA A 558 -3.41 -17.02 5.05
N ILE A 559 -3.31 -17.67 6.22
CA ILE A 559 -4.46 -18.24 6.91
C ILE A 559 -4.54 -17.66 8.32
N PHE A 560 -5.71 -17.11 8.64
CA PHE A 560 -6.01 -16.51 9.94
C PHE A 560 -7.25 -17.22 10.51
N GLY A 561 -7.12 -17.88 11.67
CA GLY A 561 -8.26 -18.55 12.29
C GLY A 561 -8.37 -20.04 11.93
N ASP A 562 -9.59 -20.50 11.66
CA ASP A 562 -9.94 -21.93 11.60
C ASP A 562 -9.49 -22.62 10.31
N ARG A 563 -9.63 -23.96 10.26
CA ARG A 563 -9.19 -24.74 9.10
C ARG A 563 -10.15 -24.48 7.93
N PRO A 564 -9.67 -24.06 6.75
CA PRO A 564 -10.52 -23.93 5.57
C PRO A 564 -10.97 -25.31 5.09
N ASN A 565 -12.26 -25.46 4.78
CA ASN A 565 -12.84 -26.74 4.32
C ASN A 565 -12.13 -27.30 3.07
N ASN A 566 -11.66 -26.44 2.16
CA ASN A 566 -11.00 -26.85 0.92
C ASN A 566 -9.57 -27.36 1.11
N LEU A 567 -8.95 -27.02 2.24
CA LEU A 567 -7.58 -27.43 2.58
C LEU A 567 -7.57 -28.58 3.61
N ALA A 568 -8.71 -29.27 3.78
CA ALA A 568 -8.90 -30.29 4.80
C ALA A 568 -7.85 -31.41 4.79
N HIS A 569 -7.20 -31.69 3.65
CA HIS A 569 -6.36 -32.88 3.50
C HIS A 569 -4.86 -32.67 3.31
N THR A 570 -4.33 -31.49 2.94
CA THR A 570 -2.87 -31.17 3.04
C THR A 570 -2.59 -29.68 2.80
N ILE A 571 -1.88 -29.00 3.71
CA ILE A 571 -1.41 -27.61 3.52
C ILE A 571 -0.25 -27.54 2.51
N CYS A 572 0.66 -28.51 2.52
CA CYS A 572 1.78 -28.60 1.57
C CYS A 572 1.45 -29.61 0.47
N SER A 573 0.86 -29.14 -0.62
CA SER A 573 0.45 -29.96 -1.77
C SER A 573 1.15 -29.53 -3.07
N ASN A 574 1.28 -30.45 -4.03
CA ASN A 574 1.77 -30.15 -5.39
C ASN A 574 0.85 -29.20 -6.17
N LYS A 575 -0.38 -28.97 -5.69
CA LYS A 575 -1.30 -27.97 -6.23
C LYS A 575 -0.74 -26.55 -6.15
N PHE A 576 0.12 -26.26 -5.17
CA PHE A 576 0.68 -24.92 -4.92
C PHE A 576 2.04 -24.75 -5.62
N ARG A 577 2.06 -24.88 -6.95
CA ARG A 577 3.30 -24.93 -7.74
C ARG A 577 4.12 -23.64 -7.61
N MET A 578 3.49 -22.46 -7.67
CA MET A 578 4.19 -21.16 -7.66
C MET A 578 4.25 -20.47 -6.28
N LEU A 579 3.94 -21.19 -5.20
CA LEU A 579 3.83 -20.57 -3.87
C LEU A 579 5.18 -20.08 -3.36
N ARG A 580 5.27 -18.77 -3.07
CA ARG A 580 6.42 -18.04 -2.51
C ARG A 580 6.26 -17.77 -1.02
N VAL A 581 5.05 -17.47 -0.56
CA VAL A 581 4.75 -17.13 0.84
C VAL A 581 3.69 -18.06 1.40
N LEU A 582 4.03 -18.79 2.46
CA LEU A 582 3.11 -19.57 3.28
C LEU A 582 3.15 -19.07 4.72
N ASP A 583 2.09 -18.36 5.13
CA ASP A 583 1.97 -17.78 6.46
C ASP A 583 0.87 -18.46 7.27
N LEU A 584 1.29 -19.20 8.30
CA LEU A 584 0.43 -19.97 9.19
C LEU A 584 0.57 -19.49 10.65
N GLU A 585 0.98 -18.23 10.89
CA GLU A 585 1.27 -17.74 12.25
C GLU A 585 0.03 -17.68 13.17
N ASP A 586 -1.15 -17.47 12.59
CA ASP A 586 -2.41 -17.21 13.31
C ASP A 586 -3.48 -18.30 13.10
N VAL A 587 -3.05 -19.50 12.70
CA VAL A 587 -3.96 -20.65 12.59
C VAL A 587 -4.40 -21.14 13.97
N LYS A 588 -5.69 -21.48 14.10
CA LYS A 588 -6.34 -22.01 15.31
C LYS A 588 -6.55 -23.53 15.26
N PHE A 589 -6.20 -24.17 14.16
CA PHE A 589 -6.33 -25.61 13.96
C PHE A 589 -4.97 -26.31 14.00
N LEU A 590 -4.97 -27.61 14.29
CA LEU A 590 -3.75 -28.41 14.40
C LEU A 590 -3.10 -28.64 13.02
N ILE A 591 -1.84 -28.27 12.87
CA ILE A 591 -0.97 -28.62 11.75
C ILE A 591 -0.18 -29.87 12.15
N THR A 592 -0.31 -30.94 11.37
CA THR A 592 0.34 -32.23 11.69
C THR A 592 1.69 -32.36 10.99
N GLN A 593 2.54 -33.26 11.47
CA GLN A 593 3.77 -33.63 10.76
C GLN A 593 3.51 -34.11 9.32
N LYS A 594 2.37 -34.78 9.07
CA LYS A 594 1.97 -35.23 7.72
C LYS A 594 1.76 -34.05 6.77
N ASP A 595 1.15 -32.96 7.26
CA ASP A 595 0.97 -31.73 6.49
C ASP A 595 2.31 -31.10 6.09
N PHE A 596 3.33 -31.27 6.92
CA PHE A 596 4.65 -30.66 6.76
C PHE A 596 5.67 -31.52 5.99
N ASN A 597 5.54 -32.84 6.02
CA ASN A 597 6.48 -33.77 5.36
C ASN A 597 6.67 -33.49 3.86
N ASN A 598 5.64 -32.92 3.22
CA ASN A 598 5.62 -32.60 1.80
C ASN A 598 6.04 -31.16 1.47
N ILE A 599 6.59 -30.39 2.43
CA ILE A 599 6.98 -28.99 2.22
C ILE A 599 7.94 -28.80 1.03
N ALA A 600 8.80 -29.79 0.76
CA ALA A 600 9.74 -29.78 -0.36
C ALA A 600 9.10 -29.82 -1.76
N LEU A 601 7.78 -30.04 -1.85
CA LEU A 601 7.02 -29.89 -3.10
C LEU A 601 6.88 -28.42 -3.50
N LEU A 602 6.92 -27.50 -2.54
CA LEU A 602 6.76 -26.05 -2.75
C LEU A 602 8.09 -25.42 -3.15
N ARG A 603 8.62 -25.77 -4.33
CA ARG A 603 10.00 -25.43 -4.74
C ARG A 603 10.29 -23.92 -4.85
N HIS A 604 9.25 -23.11 -5.00
CA HIS A 604 9.35 -21.65 -5.12
C HIS A 604 9.21 -20.92 -3.78
N LEU A 605 9.05 -21.67 -2.68
CA LEU A 605 8.81 -21.11 -1.36
C LEU A 605 10.02 -20.30 -0.88
N LYS A 606 9.75 -19.06 -0.49
CA LYS A 606 10.72 -18.08 0.03
C LYS A 606 10.45 -17.72 1.48
N TYR A 607 9.19 -17.75 1.91
CA TYR A 607 8.78 -17.46 3.27
C TYR A 607 7.91 -18.57 3.82
N LEU A 608 8.29 -19.08 4.99
CA LEU A 608 7.50 -20.02 5.76
C LEU A 608 7.47 -19.60 7.23
N SER A 609 6.27 -19.45 7.78
CA SER A 609 6.07 -19.13 9.20
C SER A 609 5.01 -20.02 9.82
N PHE A 610 5.35 -20.60 10.97
CA PHE A 610 4.42 -21.37 11.80
C PHE A 610 3.96 -20.58 13.02
N GLY A 611 2.69 -20.79 13.35
CA GLY A 611 1.98 -20.13 14.42
C GLY A 611 2.08 -20.78 15.77
N ARG A 612 1.33 -20.17 16.70
CA ARG A 612 1.28 -20.45 18.15
C ARG A 612 1.45 -21.92 18.54
N ILE A 613 2.03 -22.13 19.70
CA ILE A 613 2.49 -23.41 20.29
C ILE A 613 1.45 -24.55 20.26
N PHE A 614 0.16 -24.22 20.25
CA PHE A 614 -0.94 -25.20 20.30
C PHE A 614 -1.52 -25.57 18.93
N SER A 615 -1.13 -24.89 17.85
CA SER A 615 -1.62 -25.16 16.50
C SER A 615 -0.64 -25.91 15.61
N SER A 616 0.54 -26.31 16.10
CA SER A 616 1.48 -27.15 15.34
C SER A 616 2.02 -28.33 16.14
N CYS A 617 1.80 -29.55 15.63
CA CYS A 617 2.43 -30.80 16.12
C CYS A 617 3.55 -31.22 15.16
N ILE A 618 4.45 -30.28 14.86
CA ILE A 618 5.65 -30.52 14.05
C ILE A 618 6.81 -30.73 14.99
N TYR A 619 7.37 -31.94 14.99
CA TYR A 619 8.46 -32.35 15.89
C TYR A 619 9.77 -32.59 15.16
N THR A 620 9.75 -32.72 13.83
CA THR A 620 10.96 -32.88 13.01
C THR A 620 10.90 -32.03 11.74
N LEU A 621 12.03 -31.42 11.38
CA LEU A 621 12.21 -30.80 10.07
C LEU A 621 12.65 -31.87 9.07
N PRO A 622 11.89 -32.15 7.99
CA PRO A 622 12.26 -33.20 7.05
C PRO A 622 13.54 -32.82 6.31
N ARG A 623 14.43 -33.80 6.09
CA ARG A 623 15.68 -33.61 5.31
C ARG A 623 15.44 -33.06 3.91
N SER A 624 14.23 -33.30 3.36
CA SER A 624 13.79 -32.76 2.07
C SER A 624 13.75 -31.23 2.02
N ILE A 625 13.77 -30.53 3.17
CA ILE A 625 13.84 -29.06 3.24
C ILE A 625 14.99 -28.51 2.41
N GLY A 626 16.13 -29.23 2.32
CA GLY A 626 17.30 -28.80 1.54
C GLY A 626 17.05 -28.67 0.03
N LYS A 627 15.88 -29.07 -0.49
CA LYS A 627 15.45 -28.83 -1.88
C LYS A 627 14.89 -27.42 -2.10
N LEU A 628 14.59 -26.67 -1.03
CA LEU A 628 14.04 -25.33 -1.09
C LEU A 628 15.14 -24.28 -1.19
N HIS A 629 15.97 -24.33 -2.24
CA HIS A 629 17.16 -23.47 -2.37
C HIS A 629 16.85 -21.96 -2.32
N GLY A 630 15.63 -21.58 -2.71
CA GLY A 630 15.14 -20.20 -2.67
C GLY A 630 14.55 -19.74 -1.33
N LEU A 631 14.49 -20.60 -0.29
CA LEU A 631 13.92 -20.24 1.00
C LEU A 631 14.74 -19.13 1.67
N GLN A 632 14.11 -18.02 2.04
CA GLN A 632 14.73 -16.83 2.63
C GLN A 632 14.41 -16.68 4.12
N THR A 633 13.17 -16.96 4.51
CA THR A 633 12.72 -16.88 5.90
C THR A 633 12.07 -18.18 6.31
N LEU A 634 12.60 -18.79 7.38
CA LEU A 634 12.06 -19.97 8.03
C LEU A 634 11.81 -19.65 9.51
N ASN A 635 10.55 -19.46 9.87
CA ASN A 635 10.12 -19.23 11.25
C ASN A 635 9.38 -20.45 11.81
N MET A 636 10.01 -21.13 12.76
CA MET A 636 9.52 -22.33 13.44
C MET A 636 9.50 -22.16 14.96
N SER A 637 9.47 -20.90 15.46
CA SER A 637 9.60 -20.55 16.88
C SER A 637 8.53 -21.11 17.82
N SER A 638 7.49 -21.72 17.25
CA SER A 638 6.31 -22.23 17.96
C SER A 638 6.05 -23.70 17.61
N THR A 639 7.10 -24.44 17.29
CA THR A 639 7.07 -25.88 16.95
C THR A 639 7.80 -26.71 18.00
N TYR A 640 7.64 -28.04 17.95
CA TYR A 640 8.32 -28.99 18.83
C TYR A 640 9.66 -29.50 18.25
N ILE A 641 10.19 -28.82 17.23
CA ILE A 641 11.43 -29.23 16.56
C ILE A 641 12.60 -29.18 17.54
N ALA A 642 13.22 -30.33 17.79
CA ALA A 642 14.35 -30.45 18.71
C ALA A 642 15.72 -30.35 18.00
N THR A 643 15.79 -30.69 16.72
CA THR A 643 17.04 -30.77 15.96
C THR A 643 16.86 -30.22 14.55
N LEU A 644 17.91 -29.57 14.04
CA LEU A 644 17.97 -29.14 12.65
C LEU A 644 18.71 -30.19 11.81
N PRO A 645 18.14 -30.66 10.69
CA PRO A 645 18.83 -31.54 9.76
C PRO A 645 20.01 -30.83 9.11
N THR A 646 21.07 -31.58 8.82
CA THR A 646 22.28 -31.06 8.15
C THR A 646 21.97 -30.38 6.80
N GLU A 647 20.89 -30.79 6.15
CA GLU A 647 20.41 -30.28 4.87
C GLU A 647 19.97 -28.82 4.92
N ILE A 648 19.78 -28.23 6.10
CA ILE A 648 19.53 -26.79 6.24
C ILE A 648 20.68 -25.95 5.66
N SER A 649 21.91 -26.50 5.65
CA SER A 649 23.08 -25.89 5.03
C SER A 649 22.97 -25.75 3.50
N LYS A 650 22.06 -26.48 2.85
CA LYS A 650 21.80 -26.39 1.40
C LYS A 650 20.91 -25.20 1.01
N LEU A 651 20.34 -24.51 2.00
CA LEU A 651 19.47 -23.35 1.81
C LEU A 651 20.30 -22.07 1.62
N GLN A 652 20.90 -21.92 0.44
CA GLN A 652 21.84 -20.84 0.13
C GLN A 652 21.22 -19.44 0.20
N CYS A 653 19.89 -19.32 0.01
CA CYS A 653 19.19 -18.03 0.09
C CYS A 653 18.66 -17.70 1.49
N LEU A 654 18.87 -18.56 2.50
CA LEU A 654 18.29 -18.38 3.83
C LEU A 654 18.94 -17.20 4.56
N ARG A 655 18.11 -16.28 5.05
CA ARG A 655 18.51 -15.04 5.73
C ARG A 655 18.00 -14.98 7.17
N THR A 656 16.80 -15.48 7.39
CA THR A 656 16.16 -15.47 8.71
C THR A 656 15.79 -16.90 9.08
N LEU A 657 16.45 -17.43 10.11
CA LEU A 657 16.09 -18.69 10.75
C LEU A 657 15.66 -18.40 12.18
N ARG A 658 14.41 -18.71 12.53
CA ARG A 658 13.91 -18.59 13.90
C ARG A 658 13.50 -19.95 14.41
N CYS A 659 14.27 -20.45 15.37
CA CYS A 659 14.10 -21.76 15.99
C CYS A 659 14.16 -21.58 17.51
N THR A 660 13.03 -21.27 18.12
CA THR A 660 12.91 -21.24 19.57
C THR A 660 12.19 -22.51 20.00
N ARG A 661 12.88 -23.39 20.74
CA ARG A 661 12.23 -24.53 21.37
C ARG A 661 11.49 -24.02 22.60
N VAL A 662 10.18 -24.22 22.64
CA VAL A 662 9.40 -23.90 23.84
C VAL A 662 9.56 -25.04 24.83
N SER A 663 10.35 -24.82 25.89
CA SER A 663 10.38 -25.69 27.06
C SER A 663 9.11 -25.43 27.88
N ASN A 664 8.12 -26.31 27.77
CA ASN A 664 6.92 -26.24 28.59
C ASN A 664 7.27 -26.67 30.03
N ASN A 665 7.73 -25.74 30.87
CA ASN A 665 7.84 -25.99 32.32
C ASN A 665 6.49 -25.86 33.05
N ASN A 666 5.42 -25.42 32.36
CA ASN A 666 4.09 -25.22 32.96
C ASN A 666 3.11 -26.39 32.74
N ASN A 667 3.59 -27.56 32.30
CA ASN A 667 2.73 -28.70 31.98
C ASN A 667 2.65 -29.77 33.06
N PHE A 668 3.19 -29.58 34.28
CA PHE A 668 2.95 -30.51 35.39
C PHE A 668 1.62 -30.18 36.10
N SER A 669 0.49 -30.35 35.40
CA SER A 669 -0.81 -30.43 36.06
C SER A 669 -1.06 -31.88 36.46
N ILE A 670 -1.06 -32.15 37.77
CA ILE A 670 -1.41 -33.46 38.36
C ILE A 670 -2.80 -33.94 37.89
N ASN A 671 -3.66 -33.03 37.43
CA ASN A 671 -5.03 -33.32 37.02
C ASN A 671 -5.15 -33.87 35.57
N HIS A 672 -4.08 -33.87 34.75
CA HIS A 672 -4.10 -34.42 33.39
C HIS A 672 -2.81 -35.17 33.00
N PRO A 673 -2.53 -36.33 33.62
CA PRO A 673 -1.28 -37.09 33.44
C PRO A 673 -1.10 -37.65 32.01
N VAL A 674 -2.18 -38.02 31.32
CA VAL A 674 -2.11 -38.56 29.94
C VAL A 674 -1.60 -37.49 28.95
N LYS A 675 -2.00 -36.23 29.15
CA LYS A 675 -1.56 -35.07 28.34
C LYS A 675 -0.12 -34.66 28.67
N CYS A 676 0.34 -34.95 29.88
CA CYS A 676 1.74 -34.79 30.26
C CYS A 676 2.61 -35.82 29.54
N LEU A 677 2.24 -37.11 29.60
CA LEU A 677 2.98 -38.23 28.98
C LEU A 677 3.10 -38.11 27.45
N THR A 678 2.04 -37.68 26.76
CA THR A 678 2.09 -37.44 25.31
C THR A 678 3.05 -36.30 24.95
N ASN A 679 3.12 -35.25 25.78
CA ASN A 679 4.00 -34.11 25.57
C ASN A 679 5.46 -34.39 25.95
N THR A 680 5.73 -35.21 26.98
CA THR A 680 7.10 -35.58 27.35
C THR A 680 7.70 -36.66 26.46
N MET A 681 6.91 -37.60 25.95
CA MET A 681 7.43 -38.73 25.18
C MET A 681 7.44 -38.54 23.65
N CYS A 682 6.89 -37.46 23.09
CA CYS A 682 6.79 -37.26 21.63
C CYS A 682 6.21 -38.48 20.89
N LEU A 683 5.32 -39.25 21.53
CA LEU A 683 4.75 -40.47 20.93
C LEU A 683 3.62 -40.10 19.95
N PRO A 684 3.57 -40.71 18.75
CA PRO A 684 2.45 -40.51 17.84
C PRO A 684 1.18 -41.08 18.46
N ASN A 685 0.11 -40.27 18.51
CA ASN A 685 -1.22 -40.75 18.87
C ASN A 685 -1.66 -41.81 17.86
N ILE A 686 -1.53 -43.08 18.22
CA ILE A 686 -2.21 -44.18 17.55
C ILE A 686 -3.62 -44.20 18.14
N HIS A 687 -4.57 -43.55 17.49
CA HIS A 687 -5.98 -43.81 17.74
C HIS A 687 -6.35 -45.12 17.04
N THR A 688 -6.47 -46.20 17.80
CA THR A 688 -7.31 -47.34 17.42
C THR A 688 -8.76 -46.94 17.67
N PHE A 689 -9.57 -47.01 16.61
CA PHE A 689 -11.02 -46.84 16.68
C PHE A 689 -11.66 -47.93 17.55
N SER A 690 -12.61 -47.52 18.39
CA SER A 690 -13.76 -48.33 18.81
C SER A 690 -15.01 -47.47 18.72
#